data_AF-A0AAV6NE32-F1
#
_entry.id   AF-A0AAV6NE32-F1
#
_cell.length_a   1.000
_cell.length_b   1.000
_cell.length_c   1.000
_cell.angle_alpha   90.00
_cell.angle_beta   90.00
_cell.angle_gamma   90.00
#
_symmetry.space_group_name_H-M   'P 1'
#
loop_
_entity.id
_entity.type
_entity.pdbx_description
1 polymer ?
#
loop_
_entity_poly.entity_id
_entity_poly.type
_entity_poly.pdbx_seq_one_letter_code
_entity_poly.pdbx_strand_id
1 'polypeptide(L)'
;MAMGSGRNGGNLKNAVVALLVPLPSILFYLCFLSNCGNGTCTGLWKWCYHHPLLLVNALFFLNVNFVFWLLSHVQSSHWMIDLYWTLIPVMLVHYFASHPLAHYNELRSWIAISLTWIWSIRLTHNYLRREGWQLGVREDWRFTDMRQQYGKNWWWVSFFAVYLSQQIFLIGVCLPLYVVHSVDEALNMWDLVAIFVCVSGIVIAYFADTQLHEFVTRNNELKMSGKSMVPNLEEGLWRYSRHPNYFGEQLWWWGLVIFAWGLGEEWSLVGSMVNSLCLAYVTKLVEERMVKQEYRAEAYRQYQKTTSVWIPWFNTSVKKDKNMWVLLFVCFPIPKIVVFIQVELLDSYFAEFELILSRTKNCNSKSMAESEIREEPCVSCTTFNILAPIYKRLDQQNQCLRESDFRAFWLDRNRKILDCLLYDSSSIICLQEFWVGNEELVRMYLDKLGHAGYTCFKLARTNNRGDGLLTAVHKNYFTVLNVKDLLFNDFGDRVAQMLHIQLVKPFSQNLKTIVPPEIIVVNTHLLFPHDSSLSIARLNQVYKILEYVESYQIENHLKPMPVILCGDWNGSKRGHVYKFLRSQGFVSSYDTAHHYTDNEVDAHKWVSHLNHRGNICGVDFIWLRNPNMSRKPLKTSFAEAVFGIIKNQVGKVSVSEKDETNDDLIRYSTLCEALRQVNLIDLPYGLSFQETKNLWTQAAIDGNGVASYEQFLQRLRSFACSEQTEENVNGRTDACNEEEVVGFKVKHAVLFPREVEKGTWPDGYSLSDHARLRVEFSPVMLQCS
;
A
#
# COMPACT_ATOMS: atom_id res chain seq x y z
N MET A 1 -46.58 -13.97 0.74
CA MET A 1 -46.55 -14.42 2.15
C MET A 1 -45.64 -15.63 2.27
N ALA A 2 -44.37 -15.44 2.65
CA ALA A 2 -43.47 -16.47 3.21
C ALA A 2 -42.08 -15.86 3.50
N MET A 3 -41.99 -14.81 4.31
CA MET A 3 -40.74 -14.32 4.89
C MET A 3 -41.09 -13.59 6.20
N GLY A 4 -41.01 -14.25 7.35
CA GLY A 4 -41.47 -13.63 8.60
C GLY A 4 -40.89 -14.13 9.91
N SER A 5 -40.60 -15.42 10.09
CA SER A 5 -40.31 -15.93 11.45
C SER A 5 -38.84 -15.94 11.88
N GLY A 6 -37.87 -15.79 10.97
CA GLY A 6 -36.44 -15.85 11.30
C GLY A 6 -35.77 -14.51 11.70
N ARG A 7 -36.40 -13.36 11.42
CA ARG A 7 -35.77 -12.02 11.53
C ARG A 7 -35.93 -11.35 12.91
N ASN A 8 -36.99 -11.64 13.67
CA ASN A 8 -37.25 -10.95 14.95
C ASN A 8 -36.45 -11.52 16.14
N GLY A 9 -36.04 -12.79 16.09
CA GLY A 9 -35.34 -13.44 17.22
C GLY A 9 -33.94 -12.87 17.50
N GLY A 10 -33.20 -12.50 16.45
CA GLY A 10 -31.84 -11.93 16.59
C GLY A 10 -31.82 -10.53 17.21
N ASN A 11 -32.75 -9.66 16.81
CA ASN A 11 -32.83 -8.29 17.33
C ASN A 11 -33.25 -8.27 18.81
N LEU A 12 -34.23 -9.09 19.20
CA LEU A 12 -34.65 -9.20 20.61
C LEU A 12 -33.51 -9.70 21.50
N LYS A 13 -32.75 -10.70 21.04
CA LYS A 13 -31.57 -11.20 21.75
C LYS A 13 -30.53 -10.10 21.95
N ASN A 14 -30.20 -9.33 20.90
CA ASN A 14 -29.23 -8.25 20.99
C ASN A 14 -29.71 -7.12 21.90
N ALA A 15 -31.01 -6.79 21.89
CA ALA A 15 -31.62 -5.82 22.80
C ALA A 15 -31.52 -6.26 24.27
N VAL A 16 -31.83 -7.54 24.54
CA VAL A 16 -31.68 -8.11 25.89
C VAL A 16 -30.24 -8.04 26.36
N VAL A 17 -29.27 -8.40 25.51
CA VAL A 17 -27.85 -8.27 25.84
C VAL A 17 -27.48 -6.81 26.11
N ALA A 18 -27.87 -5.88 25.23
CA ALA A 18 -27.56 -4.47 25.38
C ALA A 18 -28.11 -3.88 26.68
N LEU A 19 -29.27 -4.34 27.15
CA LEU A 19 -29.90 -3.88 28.38
C LEU A 19 -29.38 -4.55 29.65
N LEU A 20 -29.01 -5.83 29.59
CA LEU A 20 -28.57 -6.59 30.77
C LEU A 20 -27.11 -6.32 31.15
N VAL A 21 -26.26 -6.09 30.14
CA VAL A 21 -24.83 -5.97 30.35
C VAL A 21 -24.39 -4.83 31.30
N PRO A 22 -24.99 -3.63 31.32
CA PRO A 22 -24.55 -2.57 32.23
C PRO A 22 -25.11 -2.74 33.65
N LEU A 23 -26.13 -3.59 33.84
CA LEU A 23 -26.83 -3.75 35.12
C LEU A 23 -25.91 -4.10 36.29
N PRO A 24 -24.90 -4.99 36.17
CA PRO A 24 -24.00 -5.28 37.29
C PRO A 24 -23.29 -4.04 37.84
N SER A 25 -22.81 -3.15 36.98
CA SER A 25 -22.17 -1.89 37.42
C SER A 25 -23.19 -0.90 38.00
N ILE A 26 -24.38 -0.81 37.41
CA ILE A 26 -25.46 0.06 37.91
C ILE A 26 -25.90 -0.41 39.31
N LEU A 27 -26.17 -1.71 39.47
CA LEU A 27 -26.56 -2.31 40.74
C LEU A 27 -25.45 -2.17 41.78
N PHE A 28 -24.19 -2.42 41.40
CA PHE A 28 -23.05 -2.20 42.29
C PHE A 28 -23.01 -0.75 42.78
N TYR A 29 -23.17 0.21 41.87
CA TYR A 29 -23.13 1.63 42.23
C TYR A 29 -24.31 2.06 43.10
N LEU A 30 -25.53 1.57 42.84
CA LEU A 30 -26.70 1.81 43.69
C LEU A 30 -26.52 1.21 45.09
N CYS A 31 -25.96 0.00 45.18
CA CYS A 31 -25.58 -0.60 46.46
C CYS A 31 -24.53 0.23 47.19
N PHE A 32 -23.52 0.75 46.48
CA PHE A 32 -22.52 1.67 47.04
C PHE A 32 -23.18 2.93 47.63
N LEU A 33 -24.07 3.59 46.88
CA LEU A 33 -24.79 4.77 47.36
C LEU A 33 -25.64 4.47 48.60
N SER A 34 -26.36 3.34 48.61
CA SER A 34 -27.16 2.93 49.77
C SER A 34 -26.33 2.65 51.02
N ASN A 35 -25.11 2.12 50.87
CA ASN A 35 -24.24 1.80 52.00
C ASN A 35 -23.48 3.04 52.52
N CYS A 36 -23.12 3.97 51.64
CA CYS A 36 -22.38 5.17 52.01
C CYS A 36 -23.27 6.36 52.44
N GLY A 37 -24.57 6.35 52.10
CA GLY A 37 -25.53 7.35 52.57
C GLY A 37 -25.78 7.36 54.08
N ASN A 38 -25.40 6.29 54.80
CA ASN A 38 -25.61 6.14 56.26
C ASN A 38 -24.40 6.55 57.12
N GLY A 39 -23.37 7.19 56.54
CA GLY A 39 -22.29 7.85 57.31
C GLY A 39 -21.16 6.97 57.85
N THR A 40 -21.17 5.65 57.62
CA THR A 40 -20.09 4.74 58.06
C THR A 40 -19.71 3.72 56.98
N CYS A 41 -18.91 4.12 55.98
CA CYS A 41 -18.35 3.17 54.99
C CYS A 41 -17.11 2.46 55.58
N THR A 42 -17.12 1.13 55.63
CA THR A 42 -15.95 0.32 56.04
C THR A 42 -15.47 -0.58 54.89
N GLY A 43 -14.19 -0.96 54.92
CA GLY A 43 -13.59 -1.85 53.91
C GLY A 43 -13.63 -1.29 52.49
N LEU A 44 -14.12 -2.09 51.54
CA LEU A 44 -14.20 -1.76 50.11
C LEU A 44 -14.98 -0.47 49.85
N TRP A 45 -16.08 -0.23 50.57
CA TRP A 45 -16.91 0.97 50.40
C TRP A 45 -16.16 2.26 50.76
N LYS A 46 -15.25 2.19 51.74
CA LYS A 46 -14.38 3.32 52.08
C LYS A 46 -13.43 3.63 50.93
N TRP A 47 -12.84 2.62 50.29
CA TRP A 47 -11.99 2.82 49.12
C TRP A 47 -12.77 3.41 47.94
N CYS A 48 -13.97 2.88 47.66
CA CYS A 48 -14.87 3.41 46.64
C CYS A 48 -15.21 4.89 46.88
N TYR A 49 -15.46 5.27 48.14
CA TYR A 49 -15.76 6.65 48.52
C TYR A 49 -14.58 7.60 48.26
N HIS A 50 -13.35 7.23 48.61
CA HIS A 50 -12.18 8.13 48.49
C HIS A 50 -11.61 8.22 47.07
N HIS A 51 -11.98 7.31 46.17
CA HIS A 51 -11.36 7.22 44.84
C HIS A 51 -12.40 7.15 43.71
N PRO A 52 -13.17 8.22 43.46
CA PRO A 52 -14.22 8.23 42.42
C PRO A 52 -13.66 7.90 41.03
N LEU A 53 -12.54 8.51 40.65
CA LEU A 53 -11.91 8.25 39.35
C LEU A 53 -11.38 6.81 39.21
N LEU A 54 -10.85 6.20 40.27
CA LEU A 54 -10.41 4.79 40.21
C LEU A 54 -11.60 3.84 40.20
N LEU A 55 -12.66 4.15 40.95
CA LEU A 55 -13.90 3.37 40.96
C LEU A 55 -14.54 3.33 39.58
N VAL A 56 -14.72 4.48 38.93
CA VAL A 56 -15.32 4.52 37.59
C VAL A 56 -14.46 3.80 36.56
N ASN A 57 -13.13 3.90 36.65
CA ASN A 57 -12.20 3.12 35.83
C ASN A 57 -12.33 1.61 36.07
N ALA A 58 -12.46 1.18 37.32
CA ALA A 58 -12.62 -0.23 37.66
C ALA A 58 -13.96 -0.79 37.15
N LEU A 59 -15.06 -0.02 37.30
CA LEU A 59 -16.37 -0.39 36.77
C LEU A 59 -16.36 -0.46 35.24
N PHE A 60 -15.74 0.51 34.57
CA PHE A 60 -15.56 0.50 33.13
C PHE A 60 -14.71 -0.68 32.68
N PHE A 61 -13.60 -0.96 33.38
CA PHE A 61 -12.72 -2.08 33.09
C PHE A 61 -13.46 -3.42 33.19
N LEU A 62 -14.14 -3.67 34.31
CA LEU A 62 -14.88 -4.92 34.50
C LEU A 62 -15.98 -5.07 33.45
N ASN A 63 -16.76 -4.03 33.22
CA ASN A 63 -17.96 -4.15 32.42
C ASN A 63 -17.68 -4.02 30.92
N VAL A 64 -17.01 -2.96 30.49
CA VAL A 64 -16.71 -2.75 29.07
C VAL A 64 -15.50 -3.59 28.64
N ASN A 65 -14.39 -3.54 29.37
CA ASN A 65 -13.18 -4.22 28.87
C ASN A 65 -13.25 -5.72 29.00
N PHE A 66 -13.80 -6.23 30.09
CA PHE A 66 -13.85 -7.68 30.31
C PHE A 66 -15.17 -8.29 29.81
N VAL A 67 -16.32 -7.83 30.30
CA VAL A 67 -17.62 -8.43 29.93
C VAL A 67 -17.96 -8.22 28.45
N PHE A 68 -17.82 -7.02 27.89
CA PHE A 68 -18.16 -6.82 26.47
C PHE A 68 -17.17 -7.56 25.56
N TRP A 69 -15.88 -7.60 25.91
CA TRP A 69 -14.89 -8.34 25.15
C TRP A 69 -15.20 -9.83 25.12
N LEU A 70 -15.55 -10.43 26.27
CA LEU A 70 -15.96 -11.83 26.32
C LEU A 70 -17.21 -12.09 25.47
N LEU A 71 -18.21 -11.22 25.57
CA LEU A 71 -19.43 -11.30 24.75
C LEU A 71 -19.14 -11.12 23.26
N SER A 72 -18.18 -10.27 22.90
CA SER A 72 -17.80 -10.05 21.51
C SER A 72 -17.19 -11.29 20.86
N HIS A 73 -16.47 -12.11 21.63
CA HIS A 73 -15.95 -13.40 21.14
C HIS A 73 -17.06 -14.40 20.94
N VAL A 74 -18.01 -14.48 21.88
CA VAL A 74 -19.19 -15.35 21.76
C VAL A 74 -20.05 -14.94 20.56
N GLN A 75 -20.20 -13.64 20.29
CA GLN A 75 -21.01 -13.11 19.19
C GLN A 75 -20.21 -12.93 17.89
N SER A 76 -18.89 -13.11 17.92
CA SER A 76 -17.96 -12.82 16.81
C SER A 76 -18.09 -11.39 16.23
N SER A 77 -18.53 -10.43 17.05
CA SER A 77 -18.82 -9.04 16.66
C SER A 77 -18.64 -8.05 17.82
N HIS A 78 -18.08 -6.88 17.52
CA HIS A 78 -17.77 -5.80 18.48
C HIS A 78 -18.79 -4.64 18.42
N TRP A 79 -19.99 -4.89 17.87
CA TRP A 79 -21.03 -3.88 17.63
C TRP A 79 -21.47 -3.10 18.88
N MET A 80 -21.30 -3.67 20.07
CA MET A 80 -21.68 -3.03 21.33
C MET A 80 -20.92 -1.72 21.60
N ILE A 81 -19.70 -1.59 21.08
CA ILE A 81 -18.89 -0.38 21.26
C ILE A 81 -19.63 0.85 20.71
N ASP A 82 -20.12 0.78 19.47
CA ASP A 82 -20.84 1.89 18.81
C ASP A 82 -22.09 2.34 19.59
N LEU A 83 -22.84 1.38 20.15
CA LEU A 83 -24.04 1.70 20.93
C LEU A 83 -23.66 2.39 22.26
N TYR A 84 -22.69 1.84 22.98
CA TYR A 84 -22.33 2.31 24.31
C TYR A 84 -21.55 3.62 24.32
N TRP A 85 -20.94 3.98 23.19
CA TRP A 85 -20.46 5.33 22.92
C TRP A 85 -21.54 6.41 23.13
N THR A 86 -22.81 6.05 22.93
CA THR A 86 -23.94 6.98 23.12
C THR A 86 -24.44 7.01 24.58
N LEU A 87 -24.22 5.96 25.35
CA LEU A 87 -24.80 5.77 26.69
C LEU A 87 -23.84 6.08 27.83
N ILE A 88 -22.56 5.74 27.66
CA ILE A 88 -21.55 5.87 28.72
C ILE A 88 -21.41 7.32 29.22
N PRO A 89 -21.35 8.38 28.38
CA PRO A 89 -21.28 9.75 28.88
C PRO A 89 -22.45 10.13 29.79
N VAL A 90 -23.66 9.63 29.51
CA VAL A 90 -24.83 9.80 30.37
C VAL A 90 -24.64 9.07 31.70
N MET A 91 -24.13 7.84 31.68
CA MET A 91 -23.83 7.10 32.91
C MET A 91 -22.76 7.82 33.74
N LEU A 92 -21.72 8.35 33.09
CA LEU A 92 -20.62 9.07 33.74
C LEU A 92 -21.08 10.39 34.36
N VAL A 93 -21.91 11.18 33.66
CA VAL A 93 -22.41 12.44 34.24
C VAL A 93 -23.26 12.20 35.48
N HIS A 94 -24.12 11.16 35.49
CA HIS A 94 -24.92 10.82 36.67
C HIS A 94 -24.07 10.22 37.78
N TYR A 95 -23.08 9.40 37.43
CA TYR A 95 -22.12 8.88 38.39
C TYR A 95 -21.38 10.03 39.10
N PHE A 96 -20.82 10.99 38.35
CA PHE A 96 -20.13 12.14 38.96
C PHE A 96 -21.08 13.03 39.76
N ALA A 97 -22.30 13.29 39.27
CA ALA A 97 -23.28 14.12 39.98
C ALA A 97 -23.81 13.51 41.28
N SER A 98 -23.96 12.19 41.33
CA SER A 98 -24.53 11.48 42.49
C SER A 98 -23.47 10.95 43.47
N HIS A 99 -22.19 11.07 43.14
CA HIS A 99 -21.13 10.56 43.99
C HIS A 99 -21.12 11.31 45.33
N PRO A 100 -20.89 10.65 46.49
CA PRO A 100 -20.92 11.32 47.79
C PRO A 100 -19.89 12.44 48.02
N LEU A 101 -18.85 12.50 47.20
CA LEU A 101 -17.84 13.58 47.21
C LEU A 101 -18.17 14.72 46.23
N ALA A 102 -19.26 14.60 45.48
CA ALA A 102 -19.64 15.61 44.51
C ALA A 102 -20.03 16.90 45.23
N HIS A 103 -19.47 18.01 44.77
CA HIS A 103 -19.66 19.33 45.34
C HIS A 103 -19.67 20.34 44.21
N TYR A 104 -20.83 20.90 43.89
CA TYR A 104 -21.03 21.65 42.66
C TYR A 104 -22.22 22.59 42.70
N ASN A 105 -22.25 23.49 41.73
CA ASN A 105 -23.40 24.35 41.48
C ASN A 105 -24.54 23.56 40.80
N GLU A 106 -25.71 23.49 41.46
CA GLU A 106 -26.88 22.74 41.00
C GLU A 106 -27.34 23.12 39.58
N LEU A 107 -27.34 24.41 39.25
CA LEU A 107 -27.80 24.89 37.94
C LEU A 107 -26.82 24.48 36.83
N ARG A 108 -25.50 24.61 37.07
CA ARG A 108 -24.47 24.13 36.12
C ARG A 108 -24.58 22.62 35.89
N SER A 109 -24.75 21.85 36.96
CA SER A 109 -24.95 20.39 36.89
C SER A 109 -26.18 20.04 36.06
N TRP A 110 -27.33 20.66 36.34
CA TRP A 110 -28.56 20.42 35.60
C TRP A 110 -28.43 20.74 34.10
N ILE A 111 -27.74 21.83 33.77
CA ILE A 111 -27.44 22.22 32.38
C ILE A 111 -26.54 21.17 31.70
N ALA A 112 -25.43 20.78 32.34
CA ALA A 112 -24.50 19.79 31.80
C ALA A 112 -25.16 18.43 31.58
N ILE A 113 -25.96 17.95 32.55
CA ILE A 113 -26.74 16.72 32.45
C ILE A 113 -27.74 16.81 31.30
N SER A 114 -28.50 17.90 31.21
CA SER A 114 -29.50 18.09 30.16
C SER A 114 -28.87 18.11 28.77
N LEU A 115 -27.79 18.86 28.58
CA LEU A 115 -27.05 18.91 27.31
C LEU A 115 -26.47 17.53 26.95
N THR A 116 -25.94 16.79 27.93
CA THR A 116 -25.42 15.43 27.72
C THR A 116 -26.52 14.47 27.28
N TRP A 117 -27.71 14.55 27.87
CA TRP A 117 -28.88 13.79 27.43
C TRP A 117 -29.30 14.15 26.00
N ILE A 118 -29.39 15.43 25.67
CA ILE A 118 -29.76 15.88 24.32
C ILE A 118 -28.75 15.36 23.28
N TRP A 119 -27.45 15.50 23.57
CA TRP A 119 -26.38 14.97 22.71
C TRP A 119 -26.47 13.44 22.55
N SER A 120 -26.70 12.72 23.66
CA SER A 120 -26.83 11.25 23.68
C SER A 120 -28.03 10.78 22.89
N ILE A 121 -29.22 11.34 23.13
CA ILE A 121 -30.46 11.02 22.41
C ILE A 121 -30.28 11.23 20.92
N ARG A 122 -29.66 12.35 20.51
CA ARG A 122 -29.34 12.62 19.10
C ARG A 122 -28.45 11.51 18.52
N LEU A 123 -27.37 11.14 19.21
CA LEU A 123 -26.42 10.15 18.71
C LEU A 123 -27.04 8.73 18.68
N THR A 124 -27.80 8.35 19.71
CA THR A 124 -28.56 7.08 19.75
C THR A 124 -29.61 7.04 18.65
N HIS A 125 -30.34 8.13 18.40
CA HIS A 125 -31.29 8.23 17.29
C HIS A 125 -30.59 8.07 15.93
N ASN A 126 -29.42 8.69 15.73
CA ASN A 126 -28.63 8.54 14.51
C ASN A 126 -28.11 7.10 14.32
N TYR A 127 -27.70 6.43 15.39
CA TYR A 127 -27.33 5.01 15.36
C TYR A 127 -28.53 4.13 14.95
N LEU A 128 -29.65 4.24 15.67
CA LEU A 128 -30.83 3.38 15.44
C LEU A 128 -31.40 3.54 14.03
N ARG A 129 -31.54 4.78 13.53
CA ARG A 129 -32.08 5.02 12.18
C ARG A 129 -31.15 4.48 11.09
N ARG A 130 -29.83 4.54 11.30
CA ARG A 130 -28.82 4.01 10.37
C ARG A 130 -28.91 2.48 10.26
N GLU A 131 -29.19 1.81 11.37
CA GLU A 131 -29.31 0.34 11.44
C GLU A 131 -30.75 -0.17 11.23
N GLY A 132 -31.68 0.69 10.78
CA GLY A 132 -33.08 0.29 10.54
C GLY A 132 -33.81 -0.16 11.80
N TRP A 133 -33.54 0.47 12.94
CA TRP A 133 -34.11 0.17 14.26
C TRP A 133 -33.78 -1.24 14.78
N GLN A 134 -32.64 -1.78 14.36
CA GLN A 134 -32.12 -3.06 14.80
C GLN A 134 -30.76 -2.89 15.48
N LEU A 135 -30.53 -3.66 16.55
CA LEU A 135 -29.29 -3.61 17.31
C LEU A 135 -28.30 -4.66 16.81
N GLY A 136 -27.04 -4.26 16.62
CA GLY A 136 -25.94 -5.16 16.30
C GLY A 136 -25.98 -5.78 14.90
N VAL A 137 -26.66 -5.14 13.94
CA VAL A 137 -26.69 -5.59 12.54
C VAL A 137 -25.33 -5.42 11.87
N ARG A 138 -24.66 -4.31 12.15
CA ARG A 138 -23.39 -3.92 11.54
C ARG A 138 -22.33 -3.70 12.61
N GLU A 139 -21.12 -4.16 12.31
CA GLU A 139 -19.89 -3.85 13.05
C GLU A 139 -19.18 -2.66 12.39
N ASP A 140 -18.46 -1.87 13.19
CA ASP A 140 -17.52 -0.89 12.64
C ASP A 140 -16.49 -1.58 11.75
N TRP A 141 -16.36 -1.08 10.53
CA TRP A 141 -15.48 -1.63 9.51
C TRP A 141 -14.00 -1.64 9.93
N ARG A 142 -13.58 -0.71 10.80
CA ARG A 142 -12.21 -0.64 11.33
C ARG A 142 -11.88 -1.89 12.15
N PHE A 143 -12.85 -2.44 12.89
CA PHE A 143 -12.67 -3.68 13.64
C PHE A 143 -12.57 -4.88 12.70
N THR A 144 -13.32 -4.87 11.60
CA THR A 144 -13.22 -5.91 10.57
C THR A 144 -11.86 -5.88 9.86
N ASP A 145 -11.36 -4.70 9.50
CA ASP A 145 -10.04 -4.53 8.85
C ASP A 145 -8.90 -4.95 9.80
N MET A 146 -8.96 -4.55 11.07
CA MET A 146 -7.97 -4.98 12.07
C MET A 146 -8.04 -6.49 12.33
N ARG A 147 -9.24 -7.09 12.34
CA ARG A 147 -9.38 -8.55 12.45
C ARG A 147 -8.67 -9.28 11.31
N GLN A 148 -8.78 -8.77 10.08
CA GLN A 148 -8.07 -9.33 8.93
C GLN A 148 -6.54 -9.14 9.06
N GLN A 149 -6.10 -7.97 9.53
CA GLN A 149 -4.68 -7.65 9.70
C GLN A 149 -3.99 -8.51 10.76
N TYR A 150 -4.62 -8.72 11.92
CA TYR A 150 -4.02 -9.44 13.04
C TYR A 150 -4.35 -10.95 13.04
N GLY A 151 -5.28 -11.40 12.21
CA GLY A 151 -5.60 -12.80 11.98
C GLY A 151 -5.82 -13.59 13.27
N LYS A 152 -5.01 -14.64 13.49
CA LYS A 152 -5.10 -15.51 14.68
C LYS A 152 -4.86 -14.77 16.00
N ASN A 153 -4.16 -13.64 15.99
CA ASN A 153 -3.87 -12.86 17.19
C ASN A 153 -5.00 -11.89 17.56
N TRP A 154 -6.01 -11.74 16.69
CA TRP A 154 -7.08 -10.78 16.89
C TRP A 154 -7.80 -10.94 18.23
N TRP A 155 -7.93 -12.16 18.75
CA TRP A 155 -8.71 -12.40 19.96
C TRP A 155 -8.19 -11.62 21.19
N TRP A 156 -6.87 -11.55 21.39
CA TRP A 156 -6.26 -10.80 22.49
C TRP A 156 -5.89 -9.38 22.06
N VAL A 157 -5.54 -9.15 20.79
CA VAL A 157 -5.27 -7.81 20.28
C VAL A 157 -6.53 -6.93 20.35
N SER A 158 -7.72 -7.48 20.13
CA SER A 158 -8.98 -6.74 20.22
C SER A 158 -9.20 -6.16 21.62
N PHE A 159 -8.73 -6.83 22.68
CA PHE A 159 -8.80 -6.31 24.05
C PHE A 159 -8.09 -4.95 24.15
N PHE A 160 -6.87 -4.85 23.63
CA PHE A 160 -6.07 -3.63 23.71
C PHE A 160 -6.51 -2.58 22.67
N ALA A 161 -6.71 -3.01 21.42
CA ALA A 161 -6.97 -2.13 20.30
C ALA A 161 -8.40 -1.54 20.30
N VAL A 162 -9.38 -2.31 20.79
CA VAL A 162 -10.79 -1.89 20.82
C VAL A 162 -11.22 -1.45 22.21
N TYR A 163 -11.05 -2.30 23.22
CA TYR A 163 -11.66 -2.07 24.53
C TYR A 163 -10.84 -1.15 25.43
N LEU A 164 -9.55 -1.43 25.61
CA LEU A 164 -8.69 -0.62 26.49
C LEU A 164 -8.53 0.80 25.94
N SER A 165 -8.42 0.92 24.62
CA SER A 165 -8.41 2.21 23.94
C SER A 165 -9.71 3.00 24.18
N GLN A 166 -10.88 2.34 24.11
CA GLN A 166 -12.17 2.98 24.43
C GLN A 166 -12.22 3.49 25.87
N GLN A 167 -11.67 2.75 26.84
CA GLN A 167 -11.65 3.20 28.23
C GLN A 167 -10.87 4.51 28.41
N ILE A 168 -9.62 4.52 27.94
CA ILE A 168 -8.74 5.70 28.04
C ILE A 168 -9.43 6.91 27.41
N PHE A 169 -10.08 6.68 26.28
CA PHE A 169 -10.67 7.74 25.49
C PHE A 169 -11.99 8.27 26.06
N LEU A 170 -12.97 7.40 26.37
CA LEU A 170 -14.27 7.81 26.90
C LEU A 170 -14.16 8.45 28.29
N ILE A 171 -13.30 7.93 29.15
CA ILE A 171 -13.05 8.53 30.46
C ILE A 171 -12.35 9.88 30.27
N GLY A 172 -11.35 9.96 29.40
CA GLY A 172 -10.62 11.19 29.09
C GLY A 172 -11.54 12.33 28.63
N VAL A 173 -12.37 12.10 27.61
CA VAL A 173 -13.27 13.13 27.07
C VAL A 173 -14.39 13.54 28.04
N CYS A 174 -14.67 12.71 29.05
CA CYS A 174 -15.67 12.99 30.09
C CYS A 174 -15.07 13.60 31.37
N LEU A 175 -13.75 13.82 31.45
CA LEU A 175 -13.11 14.51 32.59
C LEU A 175 -13.71 15.90 32.89
N PRO A 176 -14.12 16.71 31.89
CA PRO A 176 -14.78 17.98 32.21
C PRO A 176 -16.09 17.81 32.99
N LEU A 177 -16.81 16.69 32.78
CA LEU A 177 -18.01 16.37 33.56
C LEU A 177 -17.67 16.04 35.01
N TYR A 178 -16.49 15.43 35.28
CA TYR A 178 -16.01 15.25 36.64
C TYR A 178 -15.72 16.60 37.31
N VAL A 179 -15.04 17.52 36.60
CA VAL A 179 -14.76 18.88 37.09
C VAL A 179 -16.05 19.63 37.43
N VAL A 180 -17.05 19.61 36.53
CA VAL A 180 -18.35 20.27 36.73
C VAL A 180 -19.02 19.81 38.03
N HIS A 181 -18.79 18.56 38.46
CA HIS A 181 -19.36 17.99 39.68
C HIS A 181 -18.39 17.94 40.87
N SER A 182 -17.20 18.55 40.76
CA SER A 182 -16.18 18.58 41.82
C SER A 182 -15.88 19.99 42.33
N VAL A 183 -16.33 21.03 41.62
CA VAL A 183 -16.07 22.44 41.96
C VAL A 183 -17.40 23.18 42.10
N ASP A 184 -17.63 23.76 43.28
CA ASP A 184 -18.79 24.62 43.55
C ASP A 184 -18.39 26.09 43.48
N GLU A 185 -18.54 26.64 42.29
CA GLU A 185 -18.37 28.06 42.01
C GLU A 185 -19.63 28.61 41.36
N ALA A 186 -19.90 29.91 41.56
CA ALA A 186 -21.02 30.58 40.93
C ALA A 186 -20.93 30.50 39.40
N LEU A 187 -22.07 30.67 38.71
CA LEU A 187 -22.09 30.74 37.26
C LEU A 187 -21.27 31.95 36.77
N ASN A 188 -20.48 31.73 35.73
CA ASN A 188 -19.62 32.72 35.11
C ASN A 188 -19.89 32.85 33.61
N MET A 189 -19.22 33.78 32.92
CA MET A 189 -19.44 33.97 31.48
C MET A 189 -19.01 32.77 30.64
N TRP A 190 -18.06 31.95 31.11
CA TRP A 190 -17.63 30.75 30.40
C TRP A 190 -18.73 29.69 30.37
N ASP A 191 -19.61 29.62 31.38
CA ASP A 191 -20.79 28.75 31.34
C ASP A 191 -21.70 29.11 30.15
N LEU A 192 -21.93 30.40 29.89
CA LEU A 192 -22.72 30.85 28.74
C LEU A 192 -22.04 30.51 27.41
N VAL A 193 -20.72 30.67 27.32
CA VAL A 193 -19.94 30.29 26.12
C VAL A 193 -19.99 28.78 25.90
N ALA A 194 -19.84 27.99 26.97
CA ALA A 194 -19.91 26.53 26.92
C ALA A 194 -21.28 26.04 26.43
N ILE A 195 -22.37 26.59 26.98
CA ILE A 195 -23.74 26.29 26.54
C ILE A 195 -23.90 26.59 25.05
N PHE A 196 -23.49 27.78 24.62
CA PHE A 196 -23.59 28.19 23.23
C PHE A 196 -22.83 27.25 22.29
N VAL A 197 -21.59 26.88 22.66
CA VAL A 197 -20.73 25.98 21.88
C VAL A 197 -21.31 24.56 21.83
N CYS A 198 -21.74 24.00 22.97
CA CYS A 198 -22.38 22.68 23.03
C CYS A 198 -23.67 22.62 22.21
N VAL A 199 -24.57 23.60 22.37
CA VAL A 199 -25.82 23.67 21.62
C VAL A 199 -25.54 23.79 20.12
N SER A 200 -24.61 24.65 19.72
CA SER A 200 -24.20 24.79 18.32
C SER A 200 -23.65 23.47 17.76
N GLY A 201 -22.82 22.77 18.52
CA GLY A 201 -22.28 21.45 18.15
C GLY A 201 -23.38 20.41 17.94
N ILE A 202 -24.31 20.30 18.89
CA ILE A 202 -25.46 19.39 18.81
C ILE A 202 -26.32 19.69 17.57
N VAL A 203 -26.64 20.96 17.33
CA VAL A 203 -27.48 21.40 16.21
C VAL A 203 -26.81 21.11 14.86
N ILE A 204 -25.52 21.48 14.72
CA ILE A 204 -24.75 21.22 13.50
C ILE A 204 -24.66 19.72 13.22
N ALA A 205 -24.33 18.92 14.24
CA ALA A 205 -24.23 17.47 14.11
C ALA A 205 -25.58 16.85 13.73
N TYR A 206 -26.68 17.27 14.37
CA TYR A 206 -28.03 16.79 14.07
C TYR A 206 -28.42 17.04 12.61
N PHE A 207 -28.23 18.25 12.10
CA PHE A 207 -28.55 18.56 10.70
C PHE A 207 -27.63 17.84 9.72
N ALA A 208 -26.32 17.77 10.02
CA ALA A 208 -25.35 17.08 9.18
C ALA A 208 -25.64 15.57 9.08
N ASP A 209 -25.91 14.91 10.22
CA ASP A 209 -26.29 13.50 10.28
C ASP A 209 -27.63 13.26 9.59
N THR A 210 -28.57 14.21 9.71
CA THR A 210 -29.88 14.18 9.02
C THR A 210 -29.70 14.12 7.51
N GLN A 211 -28.97 15.09 6.97
CA GLN A 211 -28.63 15.20 5.55
C GLN A 211 -27.88 13.95 5.04
N LEU A 212 -26.93 13.44 5.83
CA LEU A 212 -26.14 12.28 5.44
C LEU A 212 -26.99 11.01 5.29
N HIS A 213 -27.88 10.73 6.24
CA HIS A 213 -28.68 9.51 6.13
C HIS A 213 -29.84 9.64 5.13
N GLU A 214 -30.38 10.83 4.88
CA GLU A 214 -31.27 11.04 3.73
C GLU A 214 -30.55 10.76 2.41
N PHE A 215 -29.32 11.25 2.26
CA PHE A 215 -28.48 11.00 1.09
C PHE A 215 -28.17 9.50 0.89
N VAL A 216 -27.76 8.82 1.96
CA VAL A 216 -27.48 7.37 1.91
C VAL A 216 -28.74 6.57 1.59
N THR A 217 -29.87 6.91 2.20
CA THR A 217 -31.16 6.25 1.95
C THR A 217 -31.59 6.42 0.50
N ARG A 218 -31.55 7.65 -0.02
CA ARG A 218 -31.84 7.95 -1.43
C ARG A 218 -30.94 7.18 -2.39
N ASN A 219 -29.63 7.08 -2.10
CA ASN A 219 -28.71 6.32 -2.93
C ASN A 219 -28.99 4.81 -2.90
N ASN A 220 -29.40 4.27 -1.75
CA ASN A 220 -29.82 2.86 -1.67
C ASN A 220 -31.09 2.61 -2.50
N GLU A 221 -32.06 3.51 -2.49
CA GLU A 221 -33.27 3.43 -3.32
C GLU A 221 -32.96 3.51 -4.82
N LEU A 222 -32.07 4.41 -5.23
CA LEU A 222 -31.59 4.51 -6.61
C LEU A 222 -30.92 3.21 -7.05
N LYS A 223 -30.04 2.65 -6.21
CA LYS A 223 -29.37 1.37 -6.46
C LYS A 223 -30.37 0.21 -6.60
N MET A 224 -31.37 0.13 -5.73
CA MET A 224 -32.42 -0.90 -5.82
C MET A 224 -33.29 -0.74 -7.06
N SER A 225 -33.47 0.49 -7.55
CA SER A 225 -34.23 0.81 -8.76
C SER A 225 -33.40 0.73 -10.06
N GLY A 226 -32.14 0.28 -9.99
CA GLY A 226 -31.24 0.19 -11.15
C GLY A 226 -30.77 1.54 -11.71
N LYS A 227 -30.96 2.64 -10.97
CA LYS A 227 -30.53 4.00 -11.37
C LYS A 227 -29.13 4.30 -10.83
N SER A 228 -28.41 5.19 -11.52
CA SER A 228 -27.10 5.66 -11.07
C SER A 228 -27.21 6.39 -9.73
N MET A 229 -26.32 6.06 -8.79
CA MET A 229 -26.24 6.72 -7.48
C MET A 229 -25.61 8.11 -7.62
N VAL A 230 -25.99 9.02 -6.74
CA VAL A 230 -25.38 10.35 -6.64
C VAL A 230 -24.01 10.22 -5.96
N PRO A 231 -22.92 10.72 -6.56
CA PRO A 231 -21.58 10.44 -6.08
C PRO A 231 -21.19 11.23 -4.84
N ASN A 232 -21.71 12.43 -4.58
CA ASN A 232 -21.35 13.24 -3.40
C ASN A 232 -22.58 13.90 -2.77
N LEU A 233 -22.49 14.19 -1.48
CA LEU A 233 -23.43 15.06 -0.79
C LEU A 233 -22.87 16.49 -0.79
N GLU A 234 -23.35 17.33 -1.70
CA GLU A 234 -22.87 18.71 -1.89
C GLU A 234 -23.94 19.75 -1.52
N GLU A 235 -24.95 19.34 -0.75
CA GLU A 235 -26.08 20.16 -0.32
C GLU A 235 -26.02 20.47 1.18
N GLY A 236 -26.74 21.52 1.60
CA GLY A 236 -26.87 21.86 3.01
C GLY A 236 -25.54 22.22 3.67
N LEU A 237 -25.26 21.64 4.85
CA LEU A 237 -24.00 21.86 5.58
C LEU A 237 -22.80 21.24 4.87
N TRP A 238 -23.04 20.15 4.14
CA TRP A 238 -22.01 19.43 3.40
C TRP A 238 -21.48 20.24 2.21
N ARG A 239 -22.16 21.29 1.77
CA ARG A 239 -21.59 22.25 0.80
C ARG A 239 -20.39 23.02 1.34
N TYR A 240 -20.32 23.22 2.65
CA TYR A 240 -19.33 24.10 3.30
C TYR A 240 -18.24 23.32 4.04
N SER A 241 -18.52 22.08 4.42
CA SER A 241 -17.59 21.19 5.11
C SER A 241 -17.79 19.76 4.62
N ARG A 242 -16.71 18.99 4.48
CA ARG A 242 -16.75 17.58 4.08
C ARG A 242 -17.15 16.65 5.21
N HIS A 243 -17.01 17.08 6.46
CA HIS A 243 -17.45 16.35 7.65
C HIS A 243 -18.04 17.31 8.69
N PRO A 244 -19.19 17.97 8.38
CA PRO A 244 -19.80 18.93 9.30
C PRO A 244 -20.31 18.28 10.58
N ASN A 245 -20.66 16.99 10.53
CA ASN A 245 -20.99 16.20 11.72
C ASN A 245 -19.78 16.05 12.66
N TYR A 246 -18.58 15.80 12.12
CA TYR A 246 -17.35 15.71 12.92
C TYR A 246 -17.02 17.05 13.58
N PHE A 247 -17.24 18.16 12.88
CA PHE A 247 -17.11 19.49 13.47
C PHE A 247 -18.11 19.71 14.62
N GLY A 248 -19.37 19.30 14.45
CA GLY A 248 -20.36 19.35 15.52
C GLY A 248 -19.98 18.51 16.75
N GLU A 249 -19.42 17.31 16.55
CA GLU A 249 -18.88 16.50 17.65
C GLU A 249 -17.69 17.18 18.34
N GLN A 250 -16.80 17.84 17.60
CA GLN A 250 -15.69 18.60 18.21
C GLN A 250 -16.21 19.76 19.07
N LEU A 251 -17.18 20.53 18.56
CA LEU A 251 -17.80 21.60 19.34
C LEU A 251 -18.44 21.06 20.64
N TRP A 252 -19.08 19.90 20.59
CA TRP A 252 -19.61 19.26 21.80
C TRP A 252 -18.52 19.00 22.86
N TRP A 253 -17.45 18.28 22.49
CA TRP A 253 -16.39 17.91 23.43
C TRP A 253 -15.58 19.10 23.93
N TRP A 254 -15.33 20.10 23.07
CA TRP A 254 -14.66 21.34 23.46
C TRP A 254 -15.58 22.25 24.28
N GLY A 255 -16.88 22.23 24.06
CA GLY A 255 -17.86 22.92 24.91
C GLY A 255 -17.84 22.41 26.35
N LEU A 256 -17.72 21.08 26.54
CA LEU A 256 -17.52 20.49 27.87
C LEU A 256 -16.22 20.99 28.54
N VAL A 257 -15.13 21.09 27.78
CA VAL A 257 -13.87 21.65 28.29
C VAL A 257 -14.02 23.11 28.70
N ILE A 258 -14.81 23.92 28.00
CA ILE A 258 -15.03 25.33 28.37
C ILE A 258 -15.72 25.45 29.73
N PHE A 259 -16.64 24.54 30.09
CA PHE A 259 -17.18 24.49 31.45
C PHE A 259 -16.08 24.31 32.50
N ALA A 260 -15.20 23.32 32.29
CA ALA A 260 -14.10 23.04 33.22
C ALA A 260 -13.04 24.15 33.24
N TRP A 261 -12.77 24.77 32.09
CA TRP A 261 -11.89 25.93 31.98
C TRP A 261 -12.42 27.11 32.81
N GLY A 262 -13.73 27.36 32.74
CA GLY A 262 -14.38 28.40 33.55
C GLY A 262 -14.24 28.17 35.05
N LEU A 263 -13.95 26.94 35.48
CA LEU A 263 -13.72 26.54 36.87
C LEU A 263 -12.23 26.52 37.26
N GLY A 264 -11.33 26.89 36.35
CA GLY A 264 -9.88 26.91 36.59
C GLY A 264 -9.18 25.55 36.47
N GLU A 265 -9.87 24.52 35.99
CA GLU A 265 -9.37 23.14 35.93
C GLU A 265 -9.02 22.72 34.50
N GLU A 266 -7.97 23.34 33.96
CA GLU A 266 -7.53 23.22 32.57
C GLU A 266 -7.05 21.79 32.21
N TRP A 267 -6.57 21.01 33.17
CA TRP A 267 -6.04 19.65 32.93
C TRP A 267 -7.06 18.69 32.27
N SER A 268 -8.36 18.99 32.39
CA SER A 268 -9.45 18.22 31.77
C SER A 268 -9.46 18.30 30.23
N LEU A 269 -8.71 19.22 29.61
CA LEU A 269 -8.63 19.40 28.15
C LEU A 269 -7.92 18.24 27.42
N VAL A 270 -7.08 17.48 28.12
CA VAL A 270 -6.24 16.42 27.53
C VAL A 270 -7.08 15.39 26.77
N GLY A 271 -8.25 15.02 27.32
CA GLY A 271 -9.17 14.09 26.67
C GLY A 271 -9.68 14.60 25.32
N SER A 272 -10.17 15.84 25.28
CA SER A 272 -10.69 16.46 24.05
C SER A 272 -9.60 16.73 23.01
N MET A 273 -8.37 17.01 23.45
CA MET A 273 -7.22 17.16 22.55
C MET A 273 -6.85 15.83 21.88
N VAL A 274 -6.74 14.74 22.66
CA VAL A 274 -6.52 13.39 22.11
C VAL A 274 -7.67 12.98 21.20
N ASN A 275 -8.92 13.32 21.56
CA ASN A 275 -10.08 13.10 20.70
C ASN A 275 -10.03 13.85 19.36
N SER A 276 -9.54 15.09 19.37
CA SER A 276 -9.32 15.86 18.15
C SER A 276 -8.30 15.18 17.23
N LEU A 277 -7.17 14.71 17.77
CA LEU A 277 -6.13 14.00 17.00
C LEU A 277 -6.64 12.67 16.44
N CYS A 278 -7.34 11.88 17.25
CA CYS A 278 -7.96 10.63 16.82
C CYS A 278 -9.00 10.86 15.72
N LEU A 279 -9.85 11.88 15.86
CA LEU A 279 -10.84 12.19 14.83
C LEU A 279 -10.19 12.68 13.53
N ALA A 280 -9.05 13.39 13.60
CA ALA A 280 -8.28 13.78 12.42
C ALA A 280 -7.78 12.55 11.66
N TYR A 281 -7.23 11.58 12.38
CA TYR A 281 -6.82 10.30 11.79
C TYR A 281 -8.00 9.51 11.21
N VAL A 282 -9.12 9.44 11.92
CA VAL A 282 -10.35 8.77 11.42
C VAL A 282 -10.89 9.47 10.18
N THR A 283 -10.82 10.81 10.11
CA THR A 283 -11.24 11.58 8.94
C THR A 283 -10.44 11.15 7.70
N LYS A 284 -9.11 11.07 7.82
CA LYS A 284 -8.25 10.56 6.74
C LYS A 284 -8.67 9.17 6.27
N LEU A 285 -8.87 8.24 7.20
CA LEU A 285 -9.31 6.88 6.89
C LEU A 285 -10.66 6.83 6.16
N VAL A 286 -11.61 7.69 6.56
CA VAL A 286 -12.93 7.78 5.91
C VAL A 286 -12.80 8.36 4.51
N GLU A 287 -12.04 9.44 4.31
CA GLU A 287 -11.84 10.05 2.99
C GLU A 287 -11.13 9.08 2.03
N GLU A 288 -10.10 8.37 2.49
CA GLU A 288 -9.43 7.32 1.70
C GLU A 288 -10.42 6.22 1.28
N ARG A 289 -11.32 5.81 2.19
CA ARG A 289 -12.35 4.83 1.87
C ARG A 289 -13.38 5.34 0.87
N MET A 290 -13.71 6.64 0.90
CA MET A 290 -14.61 7.25 -0.09
C MET A 290 -13.96 7.28 -1.49
N VAL A 291 -12.66 7.58 -1.56
CA VAL A 291 -11.90 7.64 -2.83
C VAL A 291 -11.67 6.25 -3.44
N LYS A 292 -11.64 5.17 -2.64
CA LYS A 292 -11.57 3.78 -3.13
C LYS A 292 -12.82 3.30 -3.87
N GLN A 293 -13.93 4.04 -3.81
CA GLN A 293 -15.17 3.66 -4.48
C GLN A 293 -15.22 4.28 -5.89
N GLU A 294 -14.98 3.46 -6.92
CA GLU A 294 -14.85 3.90 -8.32
C GLU A 294 -15.97 4.86 -8.78
N TYR A 295 -17.23 4.55 -8.47
CA TYR A 295 -18.39 5.36 -8.91
C TYR A 295 -18.41 6.80 -8.39
N ARG A 296 -17.67 7.10 -7.31
CA ARG A 296 -17.61 8.43 -6.70
C ARG A 296 -16.20 9.01 -6.59
N ALA A 297 -15.16 8.25 -6.93
CA ALA A 297 -13.77 8.62 -6.68
C ALA A 297 -13.39 9.97 -7.32
N GLU A 298 -13.73 10.18 -8.58
CA GLU A 298 -13.44 11.42 -9.30
C GLU A 298 -14.19 12.63 -8.74
N ALA A 299 -15.51 12.48 -8.57
CA ALA A 299 -16.35 13.53 -7.99
C ALA A 299 -15.88 13.88 -6.57
N TYR A 300 -15.56 12.90 -5.73
CA TYR A 300 -15.11 13.15 -4.36
C TYR A 300 -13.75 13.86 -4.33
N ARG A 301 -12.82 13.54 -5.25
CA ARG A 301 -11.55 14.28 -5.40
C ARG A 301 -11.77 15.74 -5.80
N GLN A 302 -12.77 16.04 -6.62
CA GLN A 302 -13.13 17.43 -6.94
C GLN A 302 -13.73 18.14 -5.72
N TYR A 303 -14.57 17.44 -4.97
CA TYR A 303 -15.13 17.93 -3.70
C TYR A 303 -14.05 18.21 -2.65
N GLN A 304 -13.00 17.37 -2.57
CA GLN A 304 -11.83 17.57 -1.70
C GLN A 304 -11.03 18.85 -2.02
N LYS A 305 -10.99 19.27 -3.29
CA LYS A 305 -10.29 20.49 -3.73
C LYS A 305 -11.06 21.78 -3.42
N THR A 306 -12.37 21.67 -3.28
CA THR A 306 -13.29 22.82 -3.31
C THR A 306 -13.95 23.10 -1.96
N THR A 307 -14.03 22.11 -1.07
CA THR A 307 -14.77 22.18 0.19
C THR A 307 -13.85 21.93 1.38
N SER A 308 -13.99 22.68 2.48
CA SER A 308 -13.19 22.53 3.70
C SER A 308 -13.41 21.16 4.38
N VAL A 309 -12.43 20.64 5.13
CA VAL A 309 -12.53 19.32 5.80
C VAL A 309 -13.53 19.33 6.96
N TRP A 310 -13.31 20.20 7.96
CA TRP A 310 -14.11 20.26 9.19
C TRP A 310 -14.83 21.60 9.36
N ILE A 311 -14.08 22.69 9.39
CA ILE A 311 -14.63 24.03 9.65
C ILE A 311 -15.45 24.46 8.43
N PRO A 312 -16.76 24.73 8.56
CA PRO A 312 -17.58 25.20 7.45
C PRO A 312 -16.99 26.46 6.82
N TRP A 313 -16.66 26.38 5.53
CA TRP A 313 -16.06 27.48 4.79
C TRP A 313 -16.62 27.60 3.38
N PHE A 314 -16.53 28.78 2.79
CA PHE A 314 -17.03 29.02 1.43
C PHE A 314 -16.25 28.21 0.40
N ASN A 315 -16.98 27.58 -0.53
CA ASN A 315 -16.40 26.85 -1.63
C ASN A 315 -15.64 27.79 -2.58
N THR A 316 -14.39 27.45 -2.92
CA THR A 316 -13.50 28.23 -3.79
C THR A 316 -14.00 28.36 -5.24
N SER A 317 -14.99 27.58 -5.68
CA SER A 317 -15.51 27.58 -7.06
C SER A 317 -16.81 28.39 -7.27
N VAL A 318 -17.52 28.83 -6.24
CA VAL A 318 -18.86 29.47 -6.41
C VAL A 318 -18.86 30.96 -6.06
N LYS A 319 -19.36 31.77 -7.01
CA LYS A 319 -19.62 33.22 -6.86
C LYS A 319 -20.40 33.52 -5.57
N LYS A 320 -19.93 34.55 -4.85
CA LYS A 320 -20.50 35.12 -3.62
C LYS A 320 -22.03 35.28 -3.68
N ASP A 321 -22.77 34.41 -2.98
CA ASP A 321 -24.13 34.71 -2.55
C ASP A 321 -24.09 35.55 -1.27
N LYS A 322 -24.71 36.73 -1.33
CA LYS A 322 -24.62 37.79 -0.32
C LYS A 322 -25.52 37.60 0.92
N ASN A 323 -26.28 36.51 1.02
CA ASN A 323 -27.35 36.42 2.02
C ASN A 323 -26.95 35.78 3.37
N MET A 324 -25.67 35.50 3.63
CA MET A 324 -25.23 34.81 4.87
C MET A 324 -24.24 35.61 5.73
N TRP A 325 -24.15 36.93 5.56
CA TRP A 325 -23.35 37.76 6.47
C TRP A 325 -23.93 37.83 7.89
N VAL A 326 -25.21 37.46 8.07
CA VAL A 326 -25.91 37.59 9.36
C VAL A 326 -25.72 36.38 10.29
N LEU A 327 -25.45 35.18 9.78
CA LEU A 327 -25.29 33.98 10.62
C LEU A 327 -23.87 33.72 11.12
N LEU A 328 -22.83 34.21 10.41
CA LEU A 328 -21.43 33.95 10.76
C LEU A 328 -20.81 35.02 11.66
N PHE A 329 -21.31 36.26 11.62
CA PHE A 329 -20.75 37.36 12.43
C PHE A 329 -21.32 37.46 13.85
N VAL A 330 -22.44 36.81 14.14
CA VAL A 330 -23.04 36.82 15.49
C VAL A 330 -22.46 35.71 16.38
N CYS A 331 -21.81 34.69 15.80
CA CYS A 331 -21.43 33.47 16.53
C CYS A 331 -19.93 33.30 16.81
N PHE A 332 -19.04 34.14 16.27
CA PHE A 332 -17.59 33.93 16.42
C PHE A 332 -16.77 35.23 16.40
N PRO A 333 -16.37 35.77 17.57
CA PRO A 333 -15.14 36.52 17.69
C PRO A 333 -14.01 35.54 18.03
N ILE A 334 -13.61 34.68 17.08
CA ILE A 334 -12.36 33.92 17.25
C ILE A 334 -11.22 34.79 16.73
N PRO A 335 -10.23 35.16 17.54
CA PRO A 335 -9.06 35.89 17.06
C PRO A 335 -8.35 35.06 15.98
N LYS A 336 -7.82 35.75 14.96
CA LYS A 336 -7.05 35.19 13.82
C LYS A 336 -5.94 34.17 14.19
N ILE A 337 -5.59 34.06 15.46
CA ILE A 337 -4.58 33.16 16.02
C ILE A 337 -5.02 31.67 15.99
N VAL A 338 -6.30 31.35 16.18
CA VAL A 338 -6.76 29.93 16.23
C VAL A 338 -6.83 29.30 14.84
N VAL A 339 -7.20 30.08 13.81
CA VAL A 339 -7.30 29.61 12.42
C VAL A 339 -5.91 29.34 11.82
N PHE A 340 -4.88 30.11 12.22
CA PHE A 340 -3.50 29.88 11.78
C PHE A 340 -2.85 28.69 12.48
N ILE A 341 -3.11 28.52 13.78
CA ILE A 341 -2.60 27.40 14.57
C ILE A 341 -3.14 26.07 14.04
N GLN A 342 -4.39 25.99 13.58
CA GLN A 342 -4.99 24.70 13.20
C GLN A 342 -4.56 24.18 11.81
N VAL A 343 -4.10 25.04 10.89
CA VAL A 343 -3.65 24.59 9.55
C VAL A 343 -2.16 24.24 9.54
N GLU A 344 -1.31 25.00 10.24
CA GLU A 344 0.14 24.74 10.28
C GLU A 344 0.54 23.72 11.38
N LEU A 345 -0.13 23.67 12.53
CA LEU A 345 0.15 22.61 13.50
C LEU A 345 -0.35 21.24 13.02
N LEU A 346 -1.47 21.14 12.30
CA LEU A 346 -1.89 19.82 11.80
C LEU A 346 -0.82 19.26 10.85
N ASP A 347 -0.36 19.98 9.83
CA ASP A 347 0.65 19.42 8.92
C ASP A 347 2.00 19.12 9.62
N SER A 348 2.40 19.92 10.61
CA SER A 348 3.63 19.71 11.39
C SER A 348 3.53 18.53 12.37
N TYR A 349 2.44 18.43 13.13
CA TYR A 349 2.23 17.32 14.07
C TYR A 349 1.90 16.01 13.34
N PHE A 350 1.29 16.05 12.15
CA PHE A 350 1.10 14.86 11.32
C PHE A 350 2.43 14.30 10.81
N ALA A 351 3.37 15.16 10.42
CA ALA A 351 4.72 14.74 10.07
C ALA A 351 5.47 14.15 11.27
N GLU A 352 5.35 14.77 12.45
CA GLU A 352 6.02 14.33 13.69
C GLU A 352 5.39 13.06 14.29
N PHE A 353 4.06 12.90 14.21
CA PHE A 353 3.35 11.71 14.69
C PHE A 353 3.52 10.50 13.76
N GLU A 354 3.63 10.70 12.44
CA GLU A 354 4.11 9.68 11.49
C GLU A 354 5.58 9.28 11.79
N LEU A 355 6.40 10.23 12.23
CA LEU A 355 7.78 9.99 12.67
C LEU A 355 7.84 9.20 14.00
N ILE A 356 6.94 9.47 14.94
CA ILE A 356 6.83 8.77 16.22
C ILE A 356 6.24 7.36 16.04
N LEU A 357 5.24 7.19 15.17
CA LEU A 357 4.64 5.90 14.83
C LEU A 357 5.57 5.01 13.98
N SER A 358 6.37 5.61 13.09
CA SER A 358 7.41 4.87 12.36
C SER A 358 8.56 4.44 13.29
N ARG A 359 8.94 5.29 14.26
CA ARG A 359 9.88 4.93 15.33
C ARG A 359 9.35 3.82 16.25
N THR A 360 8.08 3.85 16.67
CA THR A 360 7.51 2.80 17.54
C THR A 360 7.29 1.47 16.82
N LYS A 361 7.00 1.48 15.51
CA LYS A 361 6.96 0.23 14.71
C LYS A 361 8.36 -0.38 14.50
N ASN A 362 9.42 0.41 14.52
CA ASN A 362 10.80 -0.07 14.50
C ASN A 362 11.34 -0.46 15.90
N CYS A 363 10.70 -0.06 17.00
CA CYS A 363 11.19 -0.33 18.36
C CYS A 363 10.74 -1.67 18.99
N ASN A 364 9.94 -2.49 18.32
CA ASN A 364 9.60 -3.84 18.80
C ASN A 364 10.52 -4.94 18.27
N SER A 365 11.82 -4.65 18.20
CA SER A 365 12.85 -5.70 18.26
C SER A 365 14.03 -5.23 19.10
N LYS A 366 14.12 -5.81 20.31
CA LYS A 366 15.27 -5.89 21.21
C LYS A 366 15.76 -4.59 21.87
N SER A 367 15.47 -4.50 23.17
CA SER A 367 16.34 -3.86 24.15
C SER A 367 17.70 -4.57 24.16
N MET A 368 18.81 -3.87 23.95
CA MET A 368 20.12 -4.16 24.57
C MET A 368 21.09 -3.00 24.30
N ALA A 369 21.72 -2.56 25.39
CA ALA A 369 22.92 -1.74 25.58
C ALA A 369 23.60 -1.04 24.39
N GLU A 370 23.92 0.24 24.64
CA GLU A 370 24.89 1.06 23.92
C GLU A 370 26.16 0.29 23.53
N SER A 371 26.39 0.16 22.22
CA SER A 371 27.71 -0.06 21.63
C SER A 371 27.70 0.53 20.23
N GLU A 372 28.73 1.31 19.89
CA GLU A 372 28.93 1.93 18.58
C GLU A 372 28.96 0.86 17.48
N ILE A 373 27.90 0.76 16.68
CA ILE A 373 27.89 -0.08 15.47
C ILE A 373 28.41 0.78 14.31
N ARG A 374 29.61 0.46 13.83
CA ARG A 374 30.09 0.93 12.52
C ARG A 374 29.18 0.33 11.43
N GLU A 375 28.41 1.16 10.74
CA GLU A 375 27.56 0.71 9.62
C GLU A 375 28.40 0.06 8.50
N GLU A 376 27.95 -1.10 8.02
CA GLU A 376 28.61 -1.79 6.91
C GLU A 376 28.44 -1.01 5.59
N PRO A 377 29.48 -0.95 4.73
CA PRO A 377 29.41 -0.27 3.44
C PRO A 377 28.38 -0.92 2.49
N CYS A 378 27.31 -0.20 2.14
CA CYS A 378 26.25 -0.66 1.22
C CYS A 378 26.22 0.17 -0.07
N VAL A 379 25.91 -0.49 -1.20
CA VAL A 379 25.63 0.14 -2.50
C VAL A 379 24.17 -0.11 -2.89
N SER A 380 23.55 0.81 -3.61
CA SER A 380 22.14 0.70 -3.99
C SER A 380 21.92 0.85 -5.49
N CYS A 381 20.94 0.12 -6.01
CA CYS A 381 20.53 0.17 -7.41
C CYS A 381 19.02 0.36 -7.50
N THR A 382 18.59 1.31 -8.31
CA THR A 382 17.17 1.59 -8.58
C THR A 382 16.88 1.32 -10.05
N THR A 383 15.81 0.56 -10.34
CA THR A 383 15.24 0.43 -11.69
C THR A 383 13.84 1.02 -11.71
N PHE A 384 13.53 1.81 -12.75
CA PHE A 384 12.22 2.45 -12.87
C PHE A 384 11.87 2.77 -14.33
N ASN A 385 10.83 2.13 -14.85
CA ASN A 385 10.22 2.55 -16.10
C ASN A 385 9.36 3.80 -15.85
N ILE A 386 9.80 4.94 -16.36
CA ILE A 386 9.19 6.24 -16.02
C ILE A 386 7.99 6.59 -16.90
N LEU A 387 7.60 5.72 -17.83
CA LEU A 387 6.53 5.91 -18.81
C LEU A 387 6.71 7.22 -19.61
N ALA A 388 7.24 7.10 -20.84
CA ALA A 388 7.54 8.28 -21.64
C ALA A 388 6.27 9.14 -21.86
N PRO A 389 6.34 10.49 -21.80
CA PRO A 389 5.17 11.34 -22.02
C PRO A 389 4.43 11.11 -23.36
N ILE A 390 5.15 10.63 -24.38
CA ILE A 390 4.59 10.22 -25.68
C ILE A 390 3.71 8.96 -25.63
N TYR A 391 3.80 8.20 -24.53
CA TYR A 391 3.00 7.00 -24.30
C TYR A 391 1.91 7.20 -23.26
N LYS A 392 2.12 8.14 -22.31
CA LYS A 392 1.13 8.43 -21.26
C LYS A 392 -0.12 9.08 -21.85
N ARG A 393 -1.25 8.38 -21.72
CA ARG A 393 -2.58 8.87 -22.16
C ARG A 393 -3.19 9.72 -21.04
N LEU A 394 -3.77 10.85 -21.40
CA LEU A 394 -4.43 11.74 -20.44
C LEU A 394 -5.92 11.44 -20.26
N ASP A 395 -6.54 10.83 -21.26
CA ASP A 395 -7.95 10.46 -21.28
C ASP A 395 -8.11 9.01 -21.76
N GLN A 396 -8.93 8.23 -21.07
CA GLN A 396 -9.25 6.86 -21.44
C GLN A 396 -10.23 6.79 -22.62
N GLN A 397 -11.07 7.83 -22.81
CA GLN A 397 -12.02 7.91 -23.91
C GLN A 397 -11.35 8.46 -25.18
N ASN A 398 -10.53 9.51 -25.06
CA ASN A 398 -9.76 10.06 -26.17
C ASN A 398 -8.31 9.52 -26.20
N GLN A 399 -8.13 8.40 -26.88
CA GLN A 399 -6.82 7.75 -27.04
C GLN A 399 -5.81 8.53 -27.90
N CYS A 400 -6.14 9.71 -28.42
CA CYS A 400 -5.20 10.55 -29.17
C CYS A 400 -4.43 11.53 -28.28
N LEU A 401 -4.99 11.93 -27.13
CA LEU A 401 -4.35 12.90 -26.25
C LEU A 401 -3.17 12.26 -25.50
N ARG A 402 -1.99 12.86 -25.64
CA ARG A 402 -0.76 12.43 -24.95
C ARG A 402 -0.31 13.49 -23.97
N GLU A 403 0.34 13.04 -22.90
CA GLU A 403 0.98 13.96 -21.96
C GLU A 403 2.03 14.84 -22.65
N SER A 404 2.72 14.30 -23.67
CA SER A 404 3.69 15.04 -24.49
C SER A 404 3.16 16.32 -25.11
N ASP A 405 1.84 16.40 -25.36
CA ASP A 405 1.19 17.57 -25.97
C ASP A 405 1.10 18.76 -24.99
N PHE A 406 1.27 18.50 -23.69
CA PHE A 406 1.08 19.47 -22.61
C PHE A 406 2.34 19.63 -21.77
N ARG A 407 3.17 20.64 -22.10
CA ARG A 407 4.43 20.92 -21.40
C ARG A 407 4.33 20.95 -19.88
N ALA A 408 3.31 21.61 -19.34
CA ALA A 408 3.13 21.72 -17.89
C ALA A 408 2.96 20.36 -17.20
N PHE A 409 2.31 19.39 -17.86
CA PHE A 409 1.98 18.10 -17.24
C PHE A 409 3.19 17.20 -17.18
N TRP A 410 3.86 16.98 -18.32
CA TRP A 410 5.05 16.15 -18.32
C TRP A 410 6.19 16.78 -17.51
N LEU A 411 6.31 18.11 -17.49
CA LEU A 411 7.35 18.79 -16.71
C LEU A 411 7.13 18.62 -15.20
N ASP A 412 5.90 18.80 -14.71
CA ASP A 412 5.57 18.62 -13.28
C ASP A 412 5.78 17.17 -12.84
N ARG A 413 5.29 16.19 -13.62
CA ARG A 413 5.45 14.77 -13.30
C ARG A 413 6.91 14.35 -13.25
N ASN A 414 7.70 14.74 -14.26
CA ASN A 414 9.12 14.38 -14.33
C ASN A 414 9.96 15.10 -13.26
N ARG A 415 9.59 16.32 -12.84
CA ARG A 415 10.21 16.97 -11.66
C ARG A 415 9.98 16.15 -10.40
N LYS A 416 8.75 15.70 -10.15
CA LYS A 416 8.43 14.84 -9.00
C LYS A 416 9.19 13.51 -9.04
N ILE A 417 9.25 12.86 -10.20
CA ILE A 417 10.06 11.64 -10.39
C ILE A 417 11.52 11.90 -10.01
N LEU A 418 12.09 12.98 -10.54
CA LEU A 418 13.48 13.34 -10.33
C LEU A 418 13.78 13.69 -8.87
N ASP A 419 12.89 14.43 -8.22
CA ASP A 419 12.99 14.73 -6.78
C ASP A 419 12.90 13.44 -5.94
N CYS A 420 12.06 12.47 -6.31
CA CYS A 420 12.03 11.14 -5.68
C CYS A 420 13.32 10.34 -5.90
N LEU A 421 13.91 10.38 -7.10
CA LEU A 421 15.17 9.70 -7.41
C LEU A 421 16.35 10.30 -6.62
N LEU A 422 16.38 11.64 -6.50
CA LEU A 422 17.39 12.35 -5.73
C LEU A 422 17.23 12.14 -4.22
N TYR A 423 16.00 12.07 -3.71
CA TYR A 423 15.73 11.73 -2.32
C TYR A 423 16.24 10.34 -1.96
N ASP A 424 16.01 9.35 -2.82
CA ASP A 424 16.51 7.99 -2.63
C ASP A 424 18.04 7.89 -2.75
N SER A 425 18.64 8.78 -3.55
CA SER A 425 20.09 8.93 -3.76
C SER A 425 20.81 7.60 -4.04
N SER A 426 20.23 6.76 -4.91
CA SER A 426 20.79 5.43 -5.20
C SER A 426 22.15 5.51 -5.87
N SER A 427 23.06 4.56 -5.59
CA SER A 427 24.39 4.55 -6.21
C SER A 427 24.31 4.37 -7.74
N ILE A 428 23.30 3.64 -8.22
CA ILE A 428 23.01 3.41 -9.64
C ILE A 428 21.50 3.60 -9.88
N ILE A 429 21.15 4.30 -10.95
CA ILE A 429 19.76 4.53 -11.38
C ILE A 429 19.63 4.08 -12.84
N CYS A 430 18.74 3.13 -13.09
CA CYS A 430 18.42 2.57 -14.41
C CYS A 430 16.97 2.92 -14.77
N LEU A 431 16.78 3.82 -15.73
CA LEU A 431 15.46 4.21 -16.21
C LEU A 431 15.14 3.59 -17.57
N GLN A 432 13.89 3.19 -17.75
CA GLN A 432 13.31 2.75 -19.02
C GLN A 432 12.21 3.72 -19.46
N GLU A 433 11.91 3.72 -20.77
CA GLU A 433 11.02 4.70 -21.40
C GLU A 433 11.40 6.16 -21.10
N PHE A 434 12.70 6.42 -21.05
CA PHE A 434 13.22 7.77 -20.92
C PHE A 434 13.00 8.52 -22.24
N TRP A 435 12.40 9.71 -22.20
CA TRP A 435 12.01 10.45 -23.41
C TRP A 435 13.19 11.20 -24.04
N VAL A 436 14.09 10.45 -24.68
CA VAL A 436 15.32 10.95 -25.32
C VAL A 436 15.05 12.00 -26.40
N GLY A 437 13.90 11.90 -27.09
CA GLY A 437 13.51 12.81 -28.17
C GLY A 437 13.15 14.23 -27.72
N ASN A 438 13.04 14.50 -26.42
CA ASN A 438 12.75 15.83 -25.89
C ASN A 438 13.99 16.44 -25.21
N GLU A 439 14.63 17.41 -25.87
CA GLU A 439 15.86 18.02 -25.35
C GLU A 439 15.68 18.70 -23.99
N GLU A 440 14.52 19.30 -23.73
CA GLU A 440 14.25 20.00 -22.49
C GLU A 440 14.19 19.04 -21.30
N LEU A 441 13.45 17.93 -21.43
CA LEU A 441 13.39 16.86 -20.43
C LEU A 441 14.78 16.27 -20.21
N VAL A 442 15.50 15.98 -21.30
CA VAL A 442 16.86 15.43 -21.21
C VAL A 442 17.79 16.36 -20.43
N ARG A 443 17.83 17.66 -20.77
CA ARG A 443 18.65 18.65 -20.05
C ARG A 443 18.27 18.72 -18.57
N MET A 444 16.98 18.74 -18.26
CA MET A 444 16.51 18.76 -16.86
C MET A 444 17.05 17.58 -16.03
N TYR A 445 17.00 16.35 -16.57
CA TYR A 445 17.53 15.18 -15.88
C TYR A 445 19.05 15.22 -15.77
N LEU A 446 19.75 15.50 -16.87
CA LEU A 446 21.21 15.53 -16.89
C LEU A 446 21.77 16.62 -15.96
N ASP A 447 21.15 17.80 -15.95
CA ASP A 447 21.58 18.90 -15.09
C ASP A 447 21.34 18.54 -13.61
N LYS A 448 20.11 18.20 -13.20
CA LYS A 448 19.84 17.92 -11.78
C LYS A 448 20.63 16.71 -11.26
N LEU A 449 20.69 15.61 -12.02
CA LEU A 449 21.49 14.44 -11.62
C LEU A 449 22.99 14.77 -11.62
N GLY A 450 23.46 15.56 -12.60
CA GLY A 450 24.85 16.01 -12.67
C GLY A 450 25.24 16.87 -11.46
N HIS A 451 24.41 17.83 -11.06
CA HIS A 451 24.60 18.64 -9.85
C HIS A 451 24.62 17.78 -8.58
N ALA A 452 23.86 16.68 -8.56
CA ALA A 452 23.87 15.70 -7.47
C ALA A 452 25.02 14.69 -7.54
N GLY A 453 25.98 14.83 -8.48
CA GLY A 453 27.18 13.99 -8.53
C GLY A 453 27.06 12.73 -9.39
N TYR A 454 26.04 12.60 -10.23
CA TYR A 454 25.89 11.47 -11.14
C TYR A 454 26.55 11.70 -12.49
N THR A 455 27.09 10.63 -13.07
CA THR A 455 27.45 10.53 -14.49
C THR A 455 26.33 9.79 -15.21
N CYS A 456 25.74 10.40 -16.24
CA CYS A 456 24.56 9.87 -16.92
C CYS A 456 24.87 9.43 -18.36
N PHE A 457 24.30 8.29 -18.75
CA PHE A 457 24.42 7.70 -20.10
C PHE A 457 23.01 7.43 -20.62
N LYS A 458 22.73 7.87 -21.85
CA LYS A 458 21.41 7.70 -22.49
C LYS A 458 21.56 6.88 -23.76
N LEU A 459 20.58 6.03 -24.06
CA LEU A 459 20.54 5.21 -25.28
C LEU A 459 19.14 5.24 -25.87
N ALA A 460 19.00 5.80 -27.07
CA ALA A 460 17.72 5.81 -27.79
C ALA A 460 17.43 4.44 -28.43
N ARG A 461 16.15 4.14 -28.61
CA ARG A 461 15.73 3.01 -29.45
C ARG A 461 16.04 3.24 -30.92
N THR A 462 16.16 2.16 -31.68
CA THR A 462 16.61 2.21 -33.09
C THR A 462 15.51 2.58 -34.08
N ASN A 463 14.24 2.57 -33.67
CA ASN A 463 13.08 2.88 -34.51
C ASN A 463 12.65 4.35 -34.49
N ASN A 464 13.45 5.26 -33.92
CA ASN A 464 13.14 6.69 -33.78
C ASN A 464 11.80 7.00 -33.08
N ARG A 465 11.27 6.11 -32.22
CA ARG A 465 10.06 6.42 -31.44
C ARG A 465 10.23 7.53 -30.40
N GLY A 466 11.48 7.91 -30.10
CA GLY A 466 11.80 9.01 -29.20
C GLY A 466 11.99 8.61 -27.73
N ASP A 467 11.71 7.36 -27.34
CA ASP A 467 12.06 6.82 -26.04
C ASP A 467 13.37 6.01 -26.05
N GLY A 468 13.87 5.68 -24.86
CA GLY A 468 15.11 4.95 -24.66
C GLY A 468 15.38 4.63 -23.19
N LEU A 469 16.67 4.47 -22.90
CA LEU A 469 17.20 4.17 -21.58
C LEU A 469 18.00 5.36 -21.04
N LEU A 470 18.02 5.53 -19.73
CA LEU A 470 18.97 6.38 -19.01
C LEU A 470 19.60 5.60 -17.87
N THR A 471 20.92 5.55 -17.81
CA THR A 471 21.67 4.96 -16.71
C THR A 471 22.50 6.05 -16.04
N ALA A 472 22.32 6.27 -14.74
CA ALA A 472 23.06 7.25 -13.96
C ALA A 472 23.86 6.57 -12.85
N VAL A 473 25.15 6.90 -12.75
CA VAL A 473 26.09 6.29 -11.79
C VAL A 473 26.69 7.37 -10.91
N HIS A 474 26.57 7.21 -9.59
CA HIS A 474 27.03 8.20 -8.63
C HIS A 474 28.56 8.13 -8.43
N LYS A 475 29.25 9.25 -8.66
CA LYS A 475 30.73 9.32 -8.69
C LYS A 475 31.40 8.95 -7.35
N ASN A 476 30.72 9.18 -6.23
CA ASN A 476 31.26 8.82 -4.90
C ASN A 476 31.30 7.30 -4.65
N TYR A 477 30.51 6.51 -5.40
CA TYR A 477 30.44 5.05 -5.22
C TYR A 477 31.21 4.32 -6.31
N PHE A 478 31.11 4.79 -7.56
CA PHE A 478 31.64 4.07 -8.71
C PHE A 478 32.35 4.98 -9.71
N THR A 479 33.45 4.46 -10.25
CA THR A 479 34.11 4.97 -11.46
C THR A 479 33.63 4.15 -12.65
N VAL A 480 33.26 4.80 -13.74
CA VAL A 480 32.83 4.12 -14.97
C VAL A 480 34.06 3.83 -15.83
N LEU A 481 34.31 2.55 -16.11
CA LEU A 481 35.45 2.08 -16.92
C LEU A 481 35.10 2.01 -18.40
N ASN A 482 33.91 1.49 -18.73
CA ASN A 482 33.47 1.36 -20.12
C ASN A 482 31.94 1.38 -20.23
N VAL A 483 31.43 1.79 -21.38
CA VAL A 483 30.00 1.76 -21.71
C VAL A 483 29.83 1.19 -23.11
N LYS A 484 28.89 0.26 -23.26
CA LYS A 484 28.56 -0.39 -24.54
C LYS A 484 27.05 -0.41 -24.74
N ASP A 485 26.64 -0.04 -25.94
CA ASP A 485 25.25 -0.06 -26.36
C ASP A 485 25.01 -1.30 -27.22
N LEU A 486 23.99 -2.09 -26.88
CA LEU A 486 23.56 -3.28 -27.59
C LEU A 486 22.24 -2.99 -28.31
N LEU A 487 22.25 -3.16 -29.63
CA LEU A 487 21.09 -2.90 -30.49
C LEU A 487 20.54 -4.22 -31.01
N PHE A 488 19.26 -4.51 -30.77
CA PHE A 488 18.62 -5.76 -31.21
C PHE A 488 18.01 -5.65 -32.62
N ASN A 489 18.71 -4.98 -33.55
CA ASN A 489 18.19 -4.61 -34.87
C ASN A 489 17.74 -5.78 -35.73
N ASP A 490 18.23 -6.98 -35.43
CA ASP A 490 17.92 -8.21 -36.12
C ASP A 490 16.65 -8.92 -35.64
N PHE A 491 16.05 -8.51 -34.51
CA PHE A 491 14.76 -9.02 -34.06
C PHE A 491 13.94 -8.02 -33.24
N GLY A 492 14.00 -6.74 -33.62
CA GLY A 492 13.19 -5.69 -33.03
C GLY A 492 13.92 -4.35 -32.98
N ASP A 493 13.38 -3.47 -32.15
CA ASP A 493 13.82 -2.07 -32.01
C ASP A 493 14.20 -1.73 -30.56
N ARG A 494 14.37 -2.76 -29.74
CA ARG A 494 14.78 -2.65 -28.35
C ARG A 494 16.29 -2.56 -28.26
N VAL A 495 16.75 -2.07 -27.12
CA VAL A 495 18.16 -1.80 -26.85
C VAL A 495 18.49 -2.21 -25.42
N ALA A 496 19.76 -2.50 -25.17
CA ALA A 496 20.31 -2.65 -23.83
C ALA A 496 21.59 -1.83 -23.71
N GLN A 497 21.87 -1.32 -22.51
CA GLN A 497 23.08 -0.55 -22.24
C GLN A 497 23.87 -1.22 -21.12
N MET A 498 25.11 -1.60 -21.41
CA MET A 498 26.03 -2.25 -20.49
C MET A 498 27.09 -1.26 -20.01
N LEU A 499 27.24 -1.14 -18.70
CA LEU A 499 28.28 -0.35 -18.04
C LEU A 499 29.21 -1.30 -17.29
N HIS A 500 30.51 -1.13 -17.51
CA HIS A 500 31.56 -1.72 -16.70
C HIS A 500 32.02 -0.66 -15.70
N ILE A 501 31.83 -0.92 -14.40
CA ILE A 501 32.08 0.04 -13.32
C ILE A 501 32.97 -0.56 -12.22
N GLN A 502 33.72 0.29 -11.53
CA GLN A 502 34.62 -0.07 -10.45
C GLN A 502 34.27 0.69 -9.16
N LEU A 503 34.25 0.01 -8.02
CA LEU A 503 33.90 0.59 -6.72
C LEU A 503 35.00 1.54 -6.20
N VAL A 504 34.63 2.67 -5.60
CA VAL A 504 35.55 3.70 -5.04
C VAL A 504 35.78 3.47 -3.52
N LYS A 505 36.97 3.80 -2.99
CA LYS A 505 37.34 3.68 -1.55
C LYS A 505 36.66 4.81 -0.76
N PRO A 506 35.80 4.54 0.25
CA PRO A 506 36.06 3.68 1.41
C PRO A 506 35.30 2.34 1.45
N PHE A 507 34.42 2.05 0.49
CA PHE A 507 33.60 0.83 0.48
C PHE A 507 34.42 -0.45 0.21
N SER A 508 35.67 -0.31 -0.22
CA SER A 508 36.63 -1.42 -0.36
C SER A 508 37.49 -1.66 0.89
N GLN A 509 37.48 -0.80 1.93
CA GLN A 509 38.45 -0.90 3.04
C GLN A 509 38.21 -2.12 3.95
N ASN A 510 36.96 -2.61 4.02
CA ASN A 510 36.62 -3.83 4.77
C ASN A 510 36.89 -5.11 3.97
N LEU A 511 37.09 -5.01 2.65
CA LEU A 511 37.53 -6.12 1.82
C LEU A 511 39.07 -6.10 1.82
N LYS A 512 39.73 -7.18 2.24
CA LYS A 512 41.20 -7.31 2.21
C LYS A 512 41.73 -7.44 0.76
N THR A 513 41.18 -6.70 -0.18
CA THR A 513 41.48 -6.77 -1.61
C THR A 513 42.35 -5.61 -2.04
N ILE A 514 43.41 -5.91 -2.79
CA ILE A 514 44.39 -4.93 -3.27
C ILE A 514 43.76 -4.04 -4.36
N VAL A 515 42.84 -4.61 -5.14
CA VAL A 515 42.16 -3.98 -6.29
C VAL A 515 40.68 -3.76 -5.94
N PRO A 516 40.08 -2.59 -6.24
CA PRO A 516 38.67 -2.36 -5.99
C PRO A 516 37.79 -3.26 -6.87
N PRO A 517 36.66 -3.78 -6.35
CA PRO A 517 35.82 -4.71 -7.10
C PRO A 517 35.17 -4.04 -8.32
N GLU A 518 35.18 -4.78 -9.42
CA GLU A 518 34.55 -4.42 -10.70
C GLU A 518 33.20 -5.13 -10.86
N ILE A 519 32.27 -4.48 -11.56
CA ILE A 519 30.89 -4.92 -11.71
C ILE A 519 30.42 -4.59 -13.13
N ILE A 520 29.65 -5.49 -13.72
CA ILE A 520 28.91 -5.21 -14.96
C ILE A 520 27.45 -4.93 -14.60
N VAL A 521 26.93 -3.80 -15.07
CA VAL A 521 25.52 -3.42 -14.93
C VAL A 521 24.90 -3.28 -16.30
N VAL A 522 23.77 -3.94 -16.53
CA VAL A 522 23.01 -3.84 -17.77
C VAL A 522 21.64 -3.25 -17.49
N ASN A 523 21.25 -2.21 -18.22
CA ASN A 523 19.90 -1.67 -18.25
C ASN A 523 19.23 -2.07 -19.57
N THR A 524 17.99 -2.57 -19.53
CA THR A 524 17.26 -2.96 -20.74
C THR A 524 15.74 -2.75 -20.61
N HIS A 525 15.06 -2.72 -21.76
CA HIS A 525 13.60 -2.79 -21.84
C HIS A 525 13.23 -3.78 -22.97
N LEU A 526 12.74 -4.96 -22.61
CA LEU A 526 12.46 -6.04 -23.56
C LEU A 526 11.17 -5.80 -24.38
N LEU A 527 10.92 -6.67 -25.36
CA LEU A 527 9.78 -6.54 -26.27
C LEU A 527 8.40 -6.75 -25.59
N PHE A 528 7.48 -5.83 -25.84
CA PHE A 528 6.07 -5.83 -25.39
C PHE A 528 5.18 -6.47 -26.48
N PRO A 529 4.08 -7.19 -26.19
CA PRO A 529 3.29 -7.27 -24.93
C PRO A 529 3.77 -8.28 -23.88
N HIS A 530 3.30 -8.11 -22.63
CA HIS A 530 3.66 -8.96 -21.48
C HIS A 530 3.19 -10.43 -21.58
N ASP A 531 2.34 -10.74 -22.56
CA ASP A 531 1.78 -12.09 -22.74
C ASP A 531 2.79 -13.05 -23.40
N SER A 532 2.39 -14.31 -23.58
CA SER A 532 3.28 -15.35 -24.12
C SER A 532 3.61 -15.22 -25.61
N SER A 533 2.93 -14.33 -26.36
CA SER A 533 3.03 -14.25 -27.83
C SER A 533 4.44 -13.92 -28.32
N LEU A 534 5.18 -13.09 -27.59
CA LEU A 534 6.55 -12.67 -27.93
C LEU A 534 7.60 -13.21 -26.94
N SER A 535 7.26 -14.30 -26.23
CA SER A 535 8.16 -14.89 -25.23
C SER A 535 9.49 -15.38 -25.80
N ILE A 536 9.49 -15.90 -27.03
CA ILE A 536 10.70 -16.36 -27.73
C ILE A 536 11.57 -15.18 -28.18
N ALA A 537 10.96 -14.12 -28.71
CA ALA A 537 11.68 -12.90 -29.08
C ALA A 537 12.36 -12.25 -27.86
N ARG A 538 11.68 -12.22 -26.71
CA ARG A 538 12.30 -11.79 -25.45
C ARG A 538 13.42 -12.72 -25.01
N LEU A 539 13.24 -14.04 -25.11
CA LEU A 539 14.28 -15.00 -24.77
C LEU A 539 15.53 -14.80 -25.64
N ASN A 540 15.38 -14.56 -26.93
CA ASN A 540 16.45 -14.20 -27.85
C ASN A 540 17.16 -12.90 -27.45
N GLN A 541 16.41 -11.86 -27.06
CA GLN A 541 16.97 -10.62 -26.54
C GLN A 541 17.86 -10.87 -25.31
N VAL A 542 17.38 -11.69 -24.36
CA VAL A 542 18.15 -12.04 -23.16
C VAL A 542 19.37 -12.89 -23.51
N TYR A 543 19.23 -13.87 -24.40
CA TYR A 543 20.35 -14.68 -24.89
C TYR A 543 21.47 -13.80 -25.43
N LYS A 544 21.14 -12.81 -26.29
CA LYS A 544 22.14 -11.88 -26.84
C LYS A 544 22.78 -10.97 -25.81
N ILE A 545 22.02 -10.52 -24.82
CA ILE A 545 22.60 -9.74 -23.70
C ILE A 545 23.66 -10.58 -22.99
N LEU A 546 23.34 -11.84 -22.67
CA LEU A 546 24.27 -12.74 -21.97
C LEU A 546 25.46 -13.13 -22.83
N GLU A 547 25.25 -13.46 -24.10
CA GLU A 547 26.31 -13.74 -25.08
C GLU A 547 27.27 -12.56 -25.20
N TYR A 548 26.74 -11.33 -25.29
CA TYR A 548 27.56 -10.13 -25.36
C TYR A 548 28.34 -9.88 -24.07
N VAL A 549 27.73 -10.07 -22.89
CA VAL A 549 28.43 -9.96 -21.61
C VAL A 549 29.58 -10.97 -21.54
N GLU A 550 29.36 -12.21 -21.99
CA GLU A 550 30.40 -13.24 -22.04
C GLU A 550 31.52 -12.87 -23.03
N SER A 551 31.18 -12.47 -24.25
CA SER A 551 32.15 -12.00 -25.24
C SER A 551 32.95 -10.82 -24.72
N TYR A 552 32.30 -9.83 -24.10
CA TYR A 552 32.98 -8.67 -23.52
C TYR A 552 33.96 -9.07 -22.40
N GLN A 553 33.56 -9.97 -21.50
CA GLN A 553 34.43 -10.48 -20.45
C GLN A 553 35.66 -11.22 -21.02
N ILE A 554 35.46 -12.03 -22.06
CA ILE A 554 36.54 -12.77 -22.74
C ILE A 554 37.48 -11.82 -23.49
N GLU A 555 36.94 -10.93 -24.31
CA GLU A 555 37.71 -9.97 -25.13
C GLU A 555 38.56 -9.02 -24.30
N ASN A 556 38.09 -8.64 -23.11
CA ASN A 556 38.79 -7.74 -22.20
C ASN A 556 39.58 -8.49 -21.12
N HIS A 557 39.67 -9.83 -21.21
CA HIS A 557 40.37 -10.69 -20.25
C HIS A 557 39.97 -10.42 -18.78
N LEU A 558 38.68 -10.17 -18.55
CA LEU A 558 38.16 -9.83 -17.24
C LEU A 558 38.05 -11.06 -16.35
N LYS A 559 38.41 -10.91 -15.08
CA LYS A 559 38.17 -11.94 -14.07
C LYS A 559 36.66 -12.15 -13.86
N PRO A 560 36.21 -13.34 -13.41
CA PRO A 560 34.83 -13.55 -13.01
C PRO A 560 34.39 -12.48 -12.01
N MET A 561 33.32 -11.77 -12.32
CA MET A 561 32.84 -10.63 -11.53
C MET A 561 31.31 -10.63 -11.44
N PRO A 562 30.74 -9.90 -10.47
CA PRO A 562 29.29 -9.77 -10.34
C PRO A 562 28.66 -9.08 -11.55
N VAL A 563 27.49 -9.58 -11.96
CA VAL A 563 26.68 -9.01 -13.02
C VAL A 563 25.30 -8.65 -12.47
N ILE A 564 24.89 -7.40 -12.67
CA ILE A 564 23.57 -6.89 -12.30
C ILE A 564 22.78 -6.57 -13.57
N LEU A 565 21.62 -7.18 -13.74
CA LEU A 565 20.72 -6.88 -14.88
C LEU A 565 19.46 -6.18 -14.37
N CYS A 566 19.24 -4.95 -14.78
CA CYS A 566 18.12 -4.10 -14.42
C CYS A 566 17.21 -3.88 -15.62
N GLY A 567 15.91 -3.78 -15.38
CA GLY A 567 15.00 -3.31 -16.42
C GLY A 567 13.56 -3.78 -16.30
N ASP A 568 12.80 -3.39 -17.32
CA ASP A 568 11.47 -3.91 -17.62
C ASP A 568 11.63 -5.11 -18.58
N TRP A 569 11.41 -6.30 -18.04
CA TRP A 569 11.62 -7.55 -18.77
C TRP A 569 10.41 -7.96 -19.60
N ASN A 570 9.26 -7.27 -19.46
CA ASN A 570 8.01 -7.63 -20.11
C ASN A 570 7.63 -9.12 -19.96
N GLY A 571 8.15 -9.80 -18.94
CA GLY A 571 8.01 -11.23 -18.72
C GLY A 571 7.83 -11.50 -17.24
N SER A 572 6.80 -12.26 -16.89
CA SER A 572 6.49 -12.54 -15.49
C SER A 572 7.44 -13.58 -14.89
N LYS A 573 7.41 -13.71 -13.56
CA LYS A 573 8.09 -14.77 -12.81
C LYS A 573 7.76 -16.20 -13.29
N ARG A 574 6.56 -16.38 -13.86
CA ARG A 574 6.12 -17.68 -14.44
C ARG A 574 6.66 -17.92 -15.86
N GLY A 575 7.19 -16.88 -16.49
CA GLY A 575 7.63 -16.90 -17.88
C GLY A 575 8.96 -17.63 -18.10
N HIS A 576 9.23 -17.94 -19.36
CA HIS A 576 10.44 -18.66 -19.78
C HIS A 576 11.71 -17.83 -19.66
N VAL A 577 11.61 -16.50 -19.77
CA VAL A 577 12.73 -15.58 -19.53
C VAL A 577 13.23 -15.67 -18.09
N TYR A 578 12.32 -15.69 -17.11
CA TYR A 578 12.67 -15.87 -15.70
C TYR A 578 13.40 -17.21 -15.50
N LYS A 579 12.84 -18.31 -16.00
CA LYS A 579 13.44 -19.66 -15.89
C LYS A 579 14.82 -19.75 -16.54
N PHE A 580 15.01 -19.11 -17.70
CA PHE A 580 16.29 -19.05 -18.39
C PHE A 580 17.35 -18.28 -17.60
N LEU A 581 17.01 -17.12 -17.02
CA LEU A 581 17.94 -16.38 -16.17
C LEU A 581 18.32 -17.18 -14.91
N ARG A 582 17.35 -17.88 -14.30
CA ARG A 582 17.62 -18.78 -13.16
C ARG A 582 18.60 -19.91 -13.55
N SER A 583 18.47 -20.50 -14.74
CA SER A 583 19.39 -21.56 -15.21
C SER A 583 20.81 -21.05 -15.52
N GLN A 584 20.95 -19.74 -15.71
CA GLN A 584 22.22 -19.03 -15.90
C GLN A 584 22.80 -18.49 -14.58
N GLY A 585 22.22 -18.87 -13.43
CA GLY A 585 22.73 -18.52 -12.10
C GLY A 585 22.30 -17.14 -11.59
N PHE A 586 21.38 -16.46 -12.26
CA PHE A 586 20.85 -15.18 -11.78
C PHE A 586 19.80 -15.39 -10.69
N VAL A 587 19.82 -14.55 -9.66
CA VAL A 587 18.79 -14.46 -8.61
C VAL A 587 18.02 -13.14 -8.73
N SER A 588 16.71 -13.20 -8.54
CA SER A 588 15.88 -11.99 -8.38
C SER A 588 16.21 -11.37 -7.03
N SER A 589 16.72 -10.14 -7.04
CA SER A 589 17.15 -9.49 -5.80
C SER A 589 15.96 -9.21 -4.88
N TYR A 590 14.80 -8.86 -5.43
CA TYR A 590 13.58 -8.66 -4.65
C TYR A 590 13.14 -9.97 -3.98
N ASP A 591 13.05 -11.07 -4.74
CA ASP A 591 12.67 -12.37 -4.16
C ASP A 591 13.69 -12.84 -3.11
N THR A 592 14.97 -12.56 -3.31
CA THR A 592 16.05 -12.90 -2.36
C THR A 592 15.90 -12.13 -1.05
N ALA A 593 15.62 -10.82 -1.10
CA ALA A 593 15.44 -9.99 0.08
C ALA A 593 14.20 -10.34 0.91
N HIS A 594 13.14 -10.83 0.25
CA HIS A 594 11.87 -11.20 0.89
C HIS A 594 11.71 -12.71 1.15
N HIS A 595 12.76 -13.49 0.90
CA HIS A 595 12.77 -14.96 1.04
C HIS A 595 11.64 -15.65 0.25
N TYR A 596 11.34 -15.15 -0.94
CA TYR A 596 10.36 -15.76 -1.83
C TYR A 596 10.99 -16.89 -2.63
N THR A 597 10.22 -17.95 -2.80
CA THR A 597 10.61 -19.12 -3.58
C THR A 597 10.35 -18.88 -5.06
N ASP A 598 10.97 -19.68 -5.93
CA ASP A 598 10.68 -19.67 -7.37
C ASP A 598 9.31 -20.32 -7.71
N ASN A 599 8.55 -20.75 -6.70
CA ASN A 599 7.27 -21.42 -6.89
C ASN A 599 6.16 -20.44 -7.28
N GLU A 600 5.13 -20.97 -7.96
CA GLU A 600 4.05 -20.15 -8.54
C GLU A 600 3.18 -19.42 -7.49
N VAL A 601 3.21 -19.87 -6.23
CA VAL A 601 2.47 -19.29 -5.11
C VAL A 601 2.96 -17.87 -4.81
N ASP A 602 4.27 -17.62 -4.95
CA ASP A 602 4.88 -16.33 -4.61
C ASP A 602 4.82 -15.32 -5.76
N ALA A 603 4.45 -15.76 -6.97
CA ALA A 603 4.41 -14.92 -8.17
C ALA A 603 3.32 -13.84 -8.15
N HIS A 604 2.42 -13.84 -7.16
CA HIS A 604 1.33 -12.86 -7.02
C HIS A 604 1.51 -11.97 -5.79
N LYS A 605 2.58 -12.19 -5.01
CA LYS A 605 2.82 -11.44 -3.78
C LYS A 605 3.23 -10.00 -4.04
N TRP A 606 3.81 -9.72 -5.21
CA TRP A 606 4.18 -8.37 -5.62
C TRP A 606 3.85 -8.13 -7.10
N VAL A 607 3.67 -6.86 -7.44
CA VAL A 607 3.47 -6.38 -8.82
C VAL A 607 4.39 -5.20 -9.08
N SER A 608 4.67 -4.91 -10.35
CA SER A 608 5.52 -3.77 -10.73
C SER A 608 4.93 -2.91 -11.83
N HIS A 609 3.85 -3.35 -12.48
CA HIS A 609 3.27 -2.68 -13.62
C HIS A 609 1.75 -2.78 -13.61
N LEU A 610 1.07 -1.67 -13.97
CA LEU A 610 -0.34 -1.63 -14.36
C LEU A 610 -0.42 -1.38 -15.86
N ASN A 611 -0.87 -2.37 -16.62
CA ASN A 611 -0.84 -2.24 -18.07
C ASN A 611 -1.98 -1.37 -18.59
N HIS A 612 -1.89 -1.00 -19.88
CA HIS A 612 -2.91 -0.19 -20.56
C HIS A 612 -4.35 -0.78 -20.54
N ARG A 613 -4.52 -2.05 -20.14
CA ARG A 613 -5.82 -2.71 -19.96
C ARG A 613 -6.30 -2.72 -18.51
N GLY A 614 -5.53 -2.13 -17.58
CA GLY A 614 -5.80 -2.17 -16.15
C GLY A 614 -5.37 -3.47 -15.45
N ASN A 615 -4.65 -4.37 -16.12
CA ASN A 615 -4.17 -5.59 -15.48
C ASN A 615 -2.81 -5.36 -14.80
N ILE A 616 -2.66 -5.94 -13.62
CA ILE A 616 -1.43 -5.88 -12.84
C ILE A 616 -0.48 -7.02 -13.21
N CYS A 617 0.83 -6.72 -13.32
CA CYS A 617 1.86 -7.72 -13.55
C CYS A 617 3.17 -7.37 -12.83
N GLY A 618 3.95 -8.38 -12.44
CA GLY A 618 5.33 -8.23 -11.95
C GLY A 618 6.31 -8.57 -13.06
N VAL A 619 6.91 -7.56 -13.68
CA VAL A 619 7.77 -7.66 -14.87
C VAL A 619 9.08 -6.88 -14.75
N ASP A 620 9.24 -6.06 -13.72
CA ASP A 620 10.46 -5.29 -13.45
C ASP A 620 11.34 -6.05 -12.45
N PHE A 621 12.60 -6.28 -12.83
CA PHE A 621 13.52 -7.08 -12.02
C PHE A 621 14.90 -6.43 -11.96
N ILE A 622 15.55 -6.57 -10.81
CA ILE A 622 17.00 -6.41 -10.64
C ILE A 622 17.57 -7.79 -10.35
N TRP A 623 18.24 -8.37 -11.34
CA TRP A 623 18.90 -9.66 -11.25
C TRP A 623 20.34 -9.49 -10.78
N LEU A 624 20.79 -10.38 -9.91
CA LEU A 624 22.19 -10.47 -9.47
C LEU A 624 22.75 -11.84 -9.83
N ARG A 625 23.94 -11.88 -10.42
CA ARG A 625 24.76 -13.09 -10.55
C ARG A 625 26.12 -12.84 -9.92
N ASN A 626 26.49 -13.68 -8.96
CA ASN A 626 27.83 -13.72 -8.40
C ASN A 626 28.72 -14.72 -9.16
N PRO A 627 30.04 -14.54 -9.14
CA PRO A 627 30.99 -15.34 -9.93
C PRO A 627 31.04 -16.84 -9.59
N ASN A 628 30.66 -17.25 -8.38
CA ASN A 628 30.83 -18.63 -7.90
C ASN A 628 29.63 -19.56 -8.20
N MET A 629 28.76 -19.20 -9.13
CA MET A 629 27.58 -20.02 -9.45
C MET A 629 27.85 -20.90 -10.68
N SER A 630 27.70 -22.22 -10.51
CA SER A 630 27.76 -23.17 -11.61
C SER A 630 26.64 -22.90 -12.61
N ARG A 631 26.98 -22.93 -13.91
CA ARG A 631 26.05 -22.61 -15.00
C ARG A 631 26.00 -23.72 -16.04
N LYS A 632 24.81 -23.92 -16.60
CA LYS A 632 24.66 -24.70 -17.82
C LYS A 632 25.17 -23.90 -19.03
N PRO A 633 25.68 -24.54 -20.09
CA PRO A 633 26.01 -23.84 -21.33
C PRO A 633 24.82 -23.01 -21.84
N LEU A 634 25.10 -21.80 -22.33
CA LEU A 634 24.09 -20.83 -22.72
C LEU A 634 23.15 -21.40 -23.79
N LYS A 635 23.71 -22.06 -24.83
CA LYS A 635 22.96 -22.73 -25.90
C LYS A 635 22.01 -23.82 -25.36
N THR A 636 22.49 -24.67 -24.46
CA THR A 636 21.67 -25.75 -23.86
C THR A 636 20.52 -25.18 -23.04
N SER A 637 20.77 -24.16 -22.21
CA SER A 637 19.70 -23.50 -21.43
C SER A 637 18.67 -22.81 -22.33
N PHE A 638 19.13 -22.19 -23.41
CA PHE A 638 18.26 -21.53 -24.36
C PHE A 638 17.36 -22.54 -25.07
N ALA A 639 17.92 -23.65 -25.54
CA ALA A 639 17.19 -24.75 -26.14
C ALA A 639 16.13 -25.31 -25.18
N GLU A 640 16.50 -25.63 -23.93
CA GLU A 640 15.56 -26.09 -22.89
C GLU A 640 14.38 -25.13 -22.68
N ALA A 641 14.65 -23.81 -22.66
CA ALA A 641 13.62 -22.78 -22.49
C ALA A 641 12.67 -22.71 -23.70
N VAL A 642 13.20 -22.75 -24.93
CA VAL A 642 12.41 -22.80 -26.18
C VAL A 642 11.55 -24.06 -26.23
N PHE A 643 12.11 -25.23 -25.90
CA PHE A 643 11.35 -26.48 -25.85
C PHE A 643 10.23 -26.46 -24.81
N GLY A 644 10.47 -25.81 -23.66
CA GLY A 644 9.43 -25.59 -22.66
C GLY A 644 8.23 -24.80 -23.19
N ILE A 645 8.47 -23.80 -24.06
CA ILE A 645 7.41 -23.00 -24.69
C ILE A 645 6.59 -23.88 -25.63
N ILE A 646 7.27 -24.63 -26.51
CA ILE A 646 6.63 -25.52 -27.50
C ILE A 646 5.77 -26.57 -26.79
N LYS A 647 6.31 -27.25 -25.75
CA LYS A 647 5.59 -28.26 -24.96
C LYS A 647 4.27 -27.72 -24.40
N ASN A 648 4.27 -26.53 -23.83
CA ASN A 648 3.09 -25.94 -23.19
C ASN A 648 1.98 -25.60 -24.20
N GLN A 649 2.34 -25.41 -25.47
CA GLN A 649 1.44 -24.93 -26.50
C GLN A 649 0.85 -26.10 -27.30
N VAL A 650 1.67 -27.12 -27.58
CA VAL A 650 1.17 -28.41 -28.09
C VAL A 650 0.15 -29.03 -27.12
N GLY A 651 0.41 -28.98 -25.80
CA GLY A 651 -0.53 -29.48 -24.79
C GLY A 651 -1.84 -28.70 -24.67
N LYS A 652 -1.93 -27.45 -25.15
CA LYS A 652 -3.19 -26.68 -25.18
C LYS A 652 -4.03 -27.02 -26.40
N VAL A 653 -3.39 -27.23 -27.55
CA VAL A 653 -4.07 -27.62 -28.79
C VAL A 653 -4.67 -29.02 -28.66
N SER A 654 -3.96 -29.97 -28.06
CA SER A 654 -4.47 -31.34 -27.86
C SER A 654 -5.68 -31.44 -26.91
N VAL A 655 -5.86 -30.47 -26.01
CA VAL A 655 -7.02 -30.42 -25.10
C VAL A 655 -8.27 -29.86 -25.78
N SER A 656 -8.10 -29.03 -26.82
CA SER A 656 -9.23 -28.44 -27.55
C SER A 656 -9.90 -29.40 -28.55
N GLU A 657 -9.25 -30.50 -28.92
CA GLU A 657 -9.72 -31.48 -29.91
C GLU A 657 -10.28 -32.78 -29.28
N LYS A 658 -10.60 -32.80 -27.98
CA LYS A 658 -11.20 -34.00 -27.36
C LYS A 658 -12.67 -34.17 -27.73
N ASP A 659 -12.92 -34.77 -28.89
CA ASP A 659 -14.08 -35.64 -29.12
C ASP A 659 -13.85 -37.00 -28.41
N GLU A 660 -14.92 -37.63 -27.92
CA GLU A 660 -14.95 -38.80 -27.01
C GLU A 660 -14.41 -40.14 -27.56
N THR A 661 -13.30 -40.16 -28.28
CA THR A 661 -12.61 -41.41 -28.65
C THR A 661 -11.12 -41.33 -28.38
N ASN A 662 -10.65 -42.25 -27.53
CA ASN A 662 -9.25 -42.55 -27.25
C ASN A 662 -8.42 -42.56 -28.55
N ASP A 663 -7.47 -41.62 -28.67
CA ASP A 663 -6.09 -41.93 -29.08
C ASP A 663 -5.18 -40.68 -28.91
N ASP A 664 -4.10 -40.85 -28.13
CA ASP A 664 -3.03 -39.86 -27.88
C ASP A 664 -2.09 -39.69 -29.11
N LEU A 665 -2.66 -39.40 -30.28
CA LEU A 665 -1.92 -39.31 -31.55
C LEU A 665 -1.79 -37.84 -32.01
N ILE A 666 -0.57 -37.34 -32.11
CA ILE A 666 -0.27 -36.01 -32.68
C ILE A 666 -0.07 -36.14 -34.19
N ARG A 667 -0.73 -35.28 -34.97
CA ARG A 667 -0.52 -35.13 -36.44
C ARG A 667 0.35 -33.91 -36.76
N TYR A 668 0.96 -33.89 -37.94
CA TYR A 668 1.77 -32.76 -38.42
C TYR A 668 0.98 -31.45 -38.45
N SER A 669 -0.31 -31.53 -38.78
CA SER A 669 -1.24 -30.39 -38.76
C SER A 669 -1.34 -29.77 -37.37
N THR A 670 -1.49 -30.59 -36.33
CA THR A 670 -1.57 -30.17 -34.93
C THR A 670 -0.28 -29.50 -34.46
N LEU A 671 0.89 -29.99 -34.89
CA LEU A 671 2.18 -29.33 -34.63
C LEU A 671 2.28 -27.97 -35.34
N CYS A 672 1.90 -27.90 -36.62
CA CYS A 672 1.91 -26.65 -37.37
C CYS A 672 0.95 -25.62 -36.77
N GLU A 673 -0.22 -26.03 -36.30
CA GLU A 673 -1.15 -25.15 -35.60
C GLU A 673 -0.61 -24.68 -34.26
N ALA A 674 -0.02 -25.57 -33.46
CA ALA A 674 0.63 -25.18 -32.20
C ALA A 674 1.77 -24.18 -32.45
N LEU A 675 2.59 -24.41 -33.48
CA LEU A 675 3.68 -23.53 -33.88
C LEU A 675 3.18 -22.18 -34.46
N ARG A 676 2.06 -22.16 -35.19
CA ARG A 676 1.39 -20.92 -35.61
C ARG A 676 0.82 -20.14 -34.42
N GLN A 677 0.22 -20.83 -33.45
CA GLN A 677 -0.33 -20.20 -32.24
C GLN A 677 0.74 -19.55 -31.35
N VAL A 678 2.00 -20.01 -31.45
CA VAL A 678 3.15 -19.40 -30.77
C VAL A 678 3.96 -18.47 -31.67
N ASN A 679 3.44 -18.11 -32.85
CA ASN A 679 4.10 -17.21 -33.79
C ASN A 679 5.51 -17.71 -34.22
N LEU A 680 5.73 -19.03 -34.22
CA LEU A 680 6.97 -19.64 -34.68
C LEU A 680 6.96 -19.94 -36.18
N ILE A 681 5.83 -19.83 -36.88
CA ILE A 681 5.73 -19.96 -38.34
C ILE A 681 4.82 -18.83 -38.87
N ASP A 682 4.90 -18.52 -40.17
CA ASP A 682 4.09 -17.51 -40.87
C ASP A 682 4.36 -16.02 -40.47
N LEU A 683 5.51 -15.74 -39.87
CA LEU A 683 6.05 -14.39 -39.65
C LEU A 683 7.36 -14.18 -40.44
N PRO A 684 7.78 -12.93 -40.72
CA PRO A 684 9.04 -12.64 -41.41
C PRO A 684 10.29 -13.25 -40.74
N TYR A 685 10.16 -13.64 -39.46
CA TYR A 685 11.25 -14.14 -38.61
C TYR A 685 10.89 -15.48 -37.91
N GLY A 686 9.90 -16.22 -38.41
CA GLY A 686 9.55 -17.56 -37.91
C GLY A 686 10.42 -18.66 -38.52
N LEU A 687 10.31 -19.88 -38.00
CA LEU A 687 10.82 -21.11 -38.61
C LEU A 687 10.32 -21.19 -40.05
N SER A 688 11.24 -21.42 -40.98
CA SER A 688 10.89 -21.67 -42.37
C SER A 688 10.08 -22.96 -42.49
N PHE A 689 9.35 -23.10 -43.60
CA PHE A 689 8.64 -24.34 -43.93
C PHE A 689 9.57 -25.56 -43.91
N GLN A 690 10.82 -25.39 -44.37
CA GLN A 690 11.80 -26.46 -44.40
C GLN A 690 12.29 -26.85 -42.99
N GLU A 691 12.51 -25.87 -42.11
CA GLU A 691 12.92 -26.13 -40.71
C GLU A 691 11.81 -26.79 -39.90
N THR A 692 10.56 -26.37 -40.13
CA THR A 692 9.37 -26.96 -39.47
C THR A 692 9.15 -28.40 -39.93
N LYS A 693 9.31 -28.66 -41.24
CA LYS A 693 9.23 -30.01 -41.79
C LYS A 693 10.40 -30.87 -41.30
N ASN A 694 11.60 -30.32 -41.16
CA ASN A 694 12.75 -31.02 -40.58
C ASN A 694 12.50 -31.39 -39.11
N LEU A 695 11.99 -30.45 -38.30
CA LEU A 695 11.56 -30.69 -36.91
C LEU A 695 10.54 -31.82 -36.79
N TRP A 696 9.56 -31.87 -37.70
CA TRP A 696 8.58 -32.96 -37.73
C TRP A 696 9.18 -34.29 -38.17
N THR A 697 9.97 -34.29 -39.25
CA THR A 697 10.57 -35.51 -39.81
C THR A 697 11.54 -36.15 -38.83
N GLN A 698 12.23 -35.34 -38.01
CA GLN A 698 13.12 -35.81 -36.94
C GLN A 698 12.36 -36.35 -35.72
N ALA A 699 11.13 -35.89 -35.49
CA ALA A 699 10.32 -36.29 -34.35
C ALA A 699 9.33 -37.44 -34.63
N ALA A 700 8.93 -37.66 -35.89
CA ALA A 700 8.04 -38.74 -36.32
C ALA A 700 8.80 -40.06 -36.53
N ILE A 701 8.25 -41.18 -36.04
CA ILE A 701 9.02 -42.43 -35.87
C ILE A 701 9.05 -43.30 -37.14
N ASP A 702 8.03 -43.30 -38.01
CA ASP A 702 7.94 -44.36 -39.04
C ASP A 702 7.61 -43.90 -40.48
N GLY A 703 7.69 -42.60 -40.80
CA GLY A 703 7.34 -42.11 -42.15
C GLY A 703 5.85 -42.25 -42.52
N ASN A 704 5.01 -42.63 -41.55
CA ASN A 704 3.55 -42.80 -41.63
C ASN A 704 2.76 -41.53 -41.20
N GLY A 705 3.45 -40.47 -40.75
CA GLY A 705 2.83 -39.16 -40.49
C GLY A 705 2.09 -39.02 -39.16
N VAL A 706 2.28 -39.93 -38.20
CA VAL A 706 1.62 -39.91 -36.88
C VAL A 706 2.63 -40.27 -35.77
N ALA A 707 2.60 -39.55 -34.63
CA ALA A 707 3.48 -39.83 -33.48
C ALA A 707 2.70 -39.82 -32.15
N SER A 708 3.01 -40.78 -31.25
CA SER A 708 2.49 -40.81 -29.88
C SER A 708 2.98 -39.60 -29.07
N TYR A 709 2.08 -38.93 -28.35
CA TYR A 709 2.37 -37.69 -27.62
C TYR A 709 3.54 -37.82 -26.62
N GLU A 710 3.62 -38.92 -25.87
CA GLU A 710 4.70 -39.15 -24.91
C GLU A 710 6.05 -39.41 -25.59
N GLN A 711 6.07 -40.19 -26.67
CA GLN A 711 7.31 -40.50 -27.41
C GLN A 711 7.85 -39.29 -28.17
N PHE A 712 6.96 -38.47 -28.74
CA PHE A 712 7.29 -37.19 -29.37
C PHE A 712 7.97 -36.24 -28.37
N LEU A 713 7.41 -36.12 -27.17
CA LEU A 713 7.98 -35.30 -26.09
C LEU A 713 9.31 -35.86 -25.55
N GLN A 714 9.48 -37.18 -25.52
CA GLN A 714 10.71 -37.81 -25.05
C GLN A 714 11.86 -37.64 -26.06
N ARG A 715 11.58 -37.74 -27.37
CA ARG A 715 12.59 -37.48 -28.43
C ARG A 715 12.94 -36.01 -28.57
N LEU A 716 11.97 -35.09 -28.46
CA LEU A 716 12.26 -33.66 -28.43
C LEU A 716 13.20 -33.29 -27.26
N ARG A 717 13.05 -33.94 -26.10
CA ARG A 717 14.00 -33.77 -24.98
C ARG A 717 15.37 -34.36 -25.27
N SER A 718 15.46 -35.49 -25.98
CA SER A 718 16.76 -36.06 -26.36
C SER A 718 17.51 -35.20 -27.37
N PHE A 719 16.82 -34.46 -28.26
CA PHE A 719 17.46 -33.51 -29.18
C PHE A 719 18.13 -32.33 -28.46
N ALA A 720 17.58 -31.84 -27.34
CA ALA A 720 18.26 -30.84 -26.49
C ALA A 720 19.57 -31.36 -25.89
N CYS A 721 19.73 -32.68 -25.78
CA CYS A 721 20.93 -33.35 -25.28
C CYS A 721 21.86 -33.87 -26.40
N SER A 722 21.39 -34.04 -27.64
CA SER A 722 22.16 -34.77 -28.68
C SER A 722 23.05 -33.90 -29.58
N GLU A 723 23.14 -32.59 -29.36
CA GLU A 723 24.17 -31.76 -30.00
C GLU A 723 25.49 -31.72 -29.21
N GLN A 724 25.73 -32.72 -28.36
CA GLN A 724 27.05 -33.02 -27.83
C GLN A 724 27.65 -34.23 -28.55
N THR A 725 28.19 -33.98 -29.74
CA THR A 725 29.25 -34.81 -30.29
C THR A 725 30.43 -33.90 -30.58
N GLU A 726 31.41 -33.98 -29.66
CA GLU A 726 32.83 -33.70 -29.85
C GLU A 726 33.27 -32.30 -30.31
N GLU A 727 33.87 -31.57 -29.38
CA GLU A 727 35.31 -31.28 -29.49
C GLU A 727 35.94 -31.37 -28.10
N ASN A 728 36.66 -32.47 -27.88
CA ASN A 728 37.59 -32.65 -26.77
C ASN A 728 38.71 -31.59 -26.89
N VAL A 729 38.58 -30.47 -26.19
CA VAL A 729 39.77 -29.68 -25.84
C VAL A 729 40.23 -30.16 -24.48
N ASN A 730 41.11 -31.17 -24.52
CA ASN A 730 42.03 -31.49 -23.45
C ASN A 730 42.89 -30.24 -23.16
N GLY A 731 42.49 -29.47 -22.14
CA GLY A 731 43.23 -28.33 -21.62
C GLY A 731 43.36 -28.45 -20.12
N ARG A 732 44.52 -28.99 -19.69
CA ARG A 732 45.16 -28.88 -18.36
C ARG A 732 44.26 -28.43 -17.20
N THR A 733 44.03 -29.36 -16.28
CA THR A 733 43.88 -29.05 -14.85
C THR A 733 45.16 -28.37 -14.35
N ASP A 734 45.28 -27.07 -14.59
CA ASP A 734 46.20 -26.24 -13.84
C ASP A 734 45.58 -26.00 -12.45
N ALA A 735 46.38 -26.23 -11.42
CA ALA A 735 46.00 -26.06 -10.02
C ALA A 735 45.39 -24.67 -9.80
N CYS A 736 44.07 -24.60 -9.58
CA CYS A 736 43.43 -23.35 -9.19
C CYS A 736 43.85 -23.02 -7.76
N ASN A 737 44.73 -22.03 -7.62
CA ASN A 737 44.88 -21.27 -6.38
C ASN A 737 43.48 -20.84 -5.92
N GLU A 738 43.21 -20.97 -4.61
CA GLU A 738 42.00 -20.45 -3.95
C GLU A 738 41.99 -18.91 -4.05
N GLU A 739 41.56 -18.36 -5.20
CA GLU A 739 41.36 -16.91 -5.35
C GLU A 739 40.04 -16.51 -4.69
N GLU A 740 40.09 -15.68 -3.65
CA GLU A 740 38.90 -15.05 -3.09
C GLU A 740 38.36 -13.99 -4.06
N VAL A 741 37.07 -14.10 -4.44
CA VAL A 741 36.43 -13.17 -5.39
C VAL A 741 35.37 -12.35 -4.67
N VAL A 742 35.25 -11.07 -5.03
CA VAL A 742 34.23 -10.19 -4.45
C VAL A 742 32.88 -10.43 -5.13
N GLY A 743 31.87 -10.70 -4.32
CA GLY A 743 30.46 -10.77 -4.72
C GLY A 743 29.60 -9.74 -4.00
N PHE A 744 28.30 -9.82 -4.22
CA PHE A 744 27.29 -9.05 -3.49
C PHE A 744 26.30 -9.94 -2.77
N LYS A 745 25.91 -9.52 -1.57
CA LYS A 745 24.77 -10.07 -0.85
C LYS A 745 23.65 -9.03 -0.88
N VAL A 746 22.45 -9.49 -1.23
CA VAL A 746 21.24 -8.65 -1.18
C VAL A 746 20.88 -8.42 0.30
N LYS A 747 20.80 -7.16 0.71
CA LYS A 747 20.44 -6.76 2.08
C LYS A 747 18.96 -6.41 2.18
N HIS A 748 18.48 -5.59 1.26
CA HIS A 748 17.12 -5.09 1.28
C HIS A 748 16.62 -4.79 -0.14
N ALA A 749 15.32 -4.91 -0.37
CA ALA A 749 14.69 -4.56 -1.63
C ALA A 749 13.28 -4.02 -1.37
N VAL A 750 12.94 -2.91 -2.02
CA VAL A 750 11.68 -2.18 -1.81
C VAL A 750 11.07 -1.84 -3.17
N LEU A 751 9.76 -2.06 -3.29
CA LEU A 751 8.98 -1.47 -4.37
C LEU A 751 8.20 -0.27 -3.85
N PHE A 752 8.21 0.79 -4.64
CA PHE A 752 7.38 1.96 -4.40
C PHE A 752 6.41 2.17 -5.58
N PRO A 753 5.11 2.35 -5.32
CA PRO A 753 4.46 2.55 -4.02
C PRO A 753 4.27 1.25 -3.22
N ARG A 754 4.25 1.29 -1.88
CA ARG A 754 4.33 0.09 -1.00
C ARG A 754 3.16 -0.88 -1.18
N GLU A 755 2.04 -0.44 -1.73
CA GLU A 755 0.89 -1.28 -2.07
C GLU A 755 1.24 -2.37 -3.08
N VAL A 756 2.21 -2.09 -3.97
CA VAL A 756 2.62 -3.05 -5.01
C VAL A 756 3.41 -4.22 -4.43
N GLU A 757 4.01 -4.05 -3.24
CA GLU A 757 4.64 -5.13 -2.46
C GLU A 757 3.63 -6.14 -1.90
N LYS A 758 2.32 -5.81 -1.96
CA LYS A 758 1.21 -6.67 -1.55
C LYS A 758 0.44 -7.25 -2.74
N GLY A 759 0.97 -7.07 -3.94
CA GLY A 759 0.35 -7.56 -5.17
C GLY A 759 -0.84 -6.74 -5.65
N THR A 760 -0.94 -5.47 -5.23
CA THR A 760 -2.05 -4.55 -5.59
C THR A 760 -1.52 -3.26 -6.19
N TRP A 761 -2.24 -2.68 -7.15
CA TRP A 761 -1.88 -1.37 -7.72
C TRP A 761 -2.67 -0.23 -7.05
N PRO A 762 -2.05 0.88 -6.63
CA PRO A 762 -2.78 1.99 -6.01
C PRO A 762 -3.40 2.95 -7.04
N ASP A 763 -4.69 3.27 -6.87
CA ASP A 763 -5.49 4.13 -7.75
C ASP A 763 -5.11 5.62 -7.77
N GLY A 764 -4.04 6.01 -7.05
CA GLY A 764 -3.56 7.39 -6.91
C GLY A 764 -2.08 7.59 -7.25
N TYR A 765 -1.38 6.53 -7.64
CA TYR A 765 0.02 6.66 -8.04
C TYR A 765 0.11 7.26 -9.45
N SER A 766 0.57 8.50 -9.51
CA SER A 766 0.53 9.33 -10.72
C SER A 766 1.89 9.49 -11.41
N LEU A 767 2.98 9.05 -10.76
CA LEU A 767 4.33 9.20 -11.28
C LEU A 767 4.55 8.37 -12.55
N SER A 768 4.10 7.12 -12.55
CA SER A 768 4.19 6.20 -13.68
C SER A 768 3.12 5.11 -13.54
N ASP A 769 2.89 4.33 -14.58
CA ASP A 769 2.11 3.09 -14.48
C ASP A 769 3.02 1.89 -14.11
N HIS A 770 4.24 2.20 -13.64
CA HIS A 770 5.26 1.26 -13.19
C HIS A 770 5.76 1.61 -11.78
N ALA A 771 6.06 0.61 -10.97
CA ALA A 771 6.60 0.77 -9.64
C ALA A 771 8.12 0.90 -9.73
N ARG A 772 8.67 1.76 -8.88
CA ARG A 772 10.12 1.90 -8.73
C ARG A 772 10.63 0.78 -7.83
N LEU A 773 11.62 0.01 -8.30
CA LEU A 773 12.29 -1.03 -7.52
C LEU A 773 13.67 -0.53 -7.10
N ARG A 774 13.93 -0.46 -5.80
CA ARG A 774 15.24 -0.15 -5.20
C ARG A 774 15.77 -1.36 -4.45
N VAL A 775 17.04 -1.68 -4.66
CA VAL A 775 17.75 -2.80 -4.00
C VAL A 775 19.04 -2.29 -3.39
N GLU A 776 19.35 -2.79 -2.19
CA GLU A 776 20.60 -2.54 -1.48
C GLU A 776 21.44 -3.81 -1.41
N PHE A 777 22.71 -3.67 -1.75
CA PHE A 777 23.71 -4.72 -1.78
C PHE A 777 24.86 -4.40 -0.84
N SER A 778 25.35 -5.42 -0.13
CA SER A 778 26.61 -5.35 0.61
C SER A 778 27.68 -6.16 -0.12
N PRO A 779 28.88 -5.62 -0.37
CA PRO A 779 30.01 -6.39 -0.87
C PRO A 779 30.37 -7.53 0.09
N VAL A 780 30.67 -8.72 -0.43
CA VAL A 780 31.06 -9.90 0.35
C VAL A 780 32.21 -10.62 -0.34
N MET A 781 33.13 -11.21 0.43
CA MET A 781 34.13 -12.13 -0.11
C MET A 781 33.51 -13.50 -0.31
N LEU A 782 33.71 -14.09 -1.48
CA LEU A 782 33.22 -15.41 -1.83
C LEU A 782 34.42 -16.34 -2.12
N GLN A 783 34.39 -17.55 -1.58
CA GLN A 783 35.36 -18.60 -1.90
C GLN A 783 34.95 -19.29 -3.19
N CYS A 784 35.81 -19.29 -4.22
CA CYS A 784 35.56 -20.04 -5.44
C CYS A 784 35.51 -21.55 -5.13
N SER A 785 34.49 -22.22 -5.66
CA SER A 785 34.27 -23.66 -5.56
C SER A 785 34.56 -24.37 -6.87
#